data_AF-A0A955VQF4-F1
#
_entry.id   AF-A0A955VQF4-F1
#
_cell.length_a   1.000
_cell.length_b   1.000
_cell.length_c   1.000
_cell.angle_alpha   90.00
_cell.angle_beta   90.00
_cell.angle_gamma   90.00
#
_symmetry.space_group_name_H-M   'P 1'
#
loop_
_entity.id
_entity.type
_entity.pdbx_description
1 polymer ?
#
loop_
_entity_poly.entity_id
_entity_poly.type
_entity_poly.pdbx_seq_one_letter_code
_entity_poly.pdbx_strand_id
1 'polypeptide(L)'
;MNRSTRVLLLGLVVVAVVPLASAQAEPAATVLQLELFATIHAAGVDVTLQGDNGDDDRVTLRYRKTGDGSWIEGHRLLRVAPGHHIGSLFYLEPETSYEVEVTVSDPSGDTQVEKGSVTTRRDTPPDPTGLVLHVSATNGSDQNNGIDAPLATIQAALDKAQPGDRVVVGPGTYRESLEFPRSGTESAPIGLIGEPGAIIDGSDLALASNPSWTLLHDDIYWTPFSGTTTYLAVDDARIYDYESLADLENETGGQSGQSGVLKGGFFVDAGAKRLYLRLPDGSSPSGKTVYAGVRSVAILVDGQSHLVIDGFEIRYFGGPYAVGIDLRGASNVWVRNNVIHHVIAGIRSRKGASMNVIEHNRLRDTSIYDWPWSSVKAHTGEASGITLSGGRGDIARYNTIEGFFNGIYTGEFDTTDLGIARDIDVYGNLLRRIGDDGLEPEGACVNQRFFENTIVSVFNAVSLAPIETGPTWLIRTVINGYREHALKVNNAPTGPMLVYHTTALPGDNPDAQAIAPSVPFANLILRNNIWVGHRYVIEYTETSLLGAVDFDYDDLYSDNLDGTQRFVKWLDVRYADLASLQDGTGLELNGFAVKPEFESPETGDLTLKAGHPLIDKGVPLPGINHVGLQNAPDVGAFERGGLRPGFDSPGPTPTGPDATDPGSDVTAPGADTTSPGSDTSGAGDANGTGDGSGVQSSGGGCSLAGAAHRGPDTPLWPMLALLGVLSIWRRRRRSPR
;
A
#
# COMPACT_ATOMS: atom_id res chain seq x y z
N MET A 1 13.91 -77.11 -51.09
CA MET A 1 12.84 -77.36 -50.10
C MET A 1 12.80 -76.18 -49.15
N ASN A 2 11.75 -75.34 -49.26
CA ASN A 2 11.06 -74.65 -48.15
C ASN A 2 10.04 -73.70 -48.77
N ARG A 3 8.76 -74.10 -48.68
CA ARG A 3 7.60 -73.29 -49.06
C ARG A 3 7.24 -72.44 -47.85
N SER A 4 7.22 -71.12 -48.01
CA SER A 4 6.75 -70.18 -46.98
C SER A 4 5.32 -69.77 -47.33
N THR A 5 4.37 -70.34 -46.61
CA THR A 5 2.93 -70.03 -46.64
C THR A 5 2.70 -68.63 -46.07
N ARG A 6 2.11 -67.70 -46.83
CA ARG A 6 1.55 -66.44 -46.30
C ARG A 6 0.09 -66.68 -45.93
N VAL A 7 -0.21 -66.65 -44.64
CA VAL A 7 -1.56 -66.60 -44.06
C VAL A 7 -1.99 -65.13 -44.03
N LEU A 8 -3.10 -64.80 -44.70
CA LEU A 8 -3.80 -63.52 -44.52
C LEU A 8 -4.54 -63.57 -43.18
N LEU A 9 -4.17 -62.73 -42.21
CA LEU A 9 -5.03 -62.40 -41.07
C LEU A 9 -5.95 -61.25 -41.50
N LEU A 10 -7.26 -61.51 -41.59
CA LEU A 10 -8.29 -60.47 -41.56
C LEU A 10 -8.37 -59.92 -40.12
N GLY A 11 -7.86 -58.71 -39.90
CA GLY A 11 -8.12 -57.95 -38.68
C GLY A 11 -9.48 -57.29 -38.77
N LEU A 12 -10.44 -57.77 -37.97
CA LEU A 12 -11.76 -57.15 -37.80
C LEU A 12 -11.58 -55.89 -36.93
N VAL A 13 -11.64 -54.70 -37.53
CA VAL A 13 -11.70 -53.44 -36.77
C VAL A 13 -13.13 -53.26 -36.27
N VAL A 14 -13.37 -53.55 -35.00
CA VAL A 14 -14.59 -53.16 -34.30
C VAL A 14 -14.43 -51.69 -33.90
N VAL A 15 -15.07 -50.78 -34.64
CA VAL A 15 -15.27 -49.40 -34.19
C VAL A 15 -16.28 -49.45 -33.05
N ALA A 16 -15.80 -49.40 -31.81
CA ALA A 16 -16.65 -49.15 -30.66
C ALA A 16 -17.14 -47.70 -30.76
N VAL A 17 -18.40 -47.52 -31.18
CA VAL A 17 -19.10 -46.25 -31.01
C VAL A 17 -19.34 -46.10 -29.51
N VAL A 18 -18.41 -45.40 -28.85
CA VAL A 18 -18.68 -44.87 -27.50
C VAL A 18 -19.78 -43.82 -27.69
N PRO A 19 -20.96 -43.97 -27.08
CA PRO A 19 -21.93 -42.89 -27.09
C PRO A 19 -21.24 -41.67 -26.46
N LEU A 20 -21.19 -40.55 -27.20
CA LEU A 20 -20.87 -39.27 -26.58
C LEU A 20 -21.84 -39.12 -25.40
N ALA A 21 -21.29 -39.12 -24.19
CA ALA A 21 -22.04 -38.63 -23.05
C ALA A 21 -22.47 -37.22 -23.44
N SER A 22 -23.77 -37.00 -23.57
CA SER A 22 -24.32 -35.65 -23.64
C SER A 22 -23.77 -34.91 -22.41
N ALA A 23 -22.94 -33.90 -22.62
CA ALA A 23 -22.65 -32.93 -21.57
C ALA A 23 -24.02 -32.51 -21.02
N GLN A 24 -24.30 -32.81 -19.75
CA GLN A 24 -25.46 -32.20 -19.11
C GLN A 24 -25.21 -30.71 -19.18
N ALA A 25 -26.19 -29.95 -19.68
CA ALA A 25 -26.15 -28.50 -19.56
C ALA A 25 -25.95 -28.19 -18.08
N GLU A 26 -24.89 -27.45 -17.77
CA GLU A 26 -24.70 -26.91 -16.43
C GLU A 26 -25.95 -26.11 -16.06
N PRO A 27 -26.44 -26.18 -14.82
CA PRO A 27 -27.62 -25.43 -14.41
C PRO A 27 -27.36 -23.92 -14.57
N ALA A 28 -28.33 -23.20 -15.14
CA ALA A 28 -28.23 -21.77 -15.37
C ALA A 28 -27.83 -21.02 -14.09
N ALA A 29 -26.88 -20.09 -14.22
CA ALA A 29 -26.39 -19.27 -13.13
C ALA A 29 -27.53 -18.49 -12.47
N THR A 30 -27.67 -18.60 -11.14
CA THR A 30 -28.71 -17.90 -10.36
C THR A 30 -28.08 -17.01 -9.32
N VAL A 31 -28.55 -15.76 -9.20
CA VAL A 31 -28.05 -14.84 -8.17
C VAL A 31 -28.53 -15.29 -6.80
N LEU A 32 -27.59 -15.62 -5.92
CA LEU A 32 -27.86 -15.92 -4.52
C LEU A 32 -27.85 -14.67 -3.64
N GLN A 33 -26.92 -13.76 -3.94
CA GLN A 33 -26.70 -12.57 -3.13
C GLN A 33 -26.15 -11.43 -3.99
N LEU A 34 -26.71 -10.24 -3.76
CA LEU A 34 -26.15 -8.96 -4.17
C LEU A 34 -25.83 -8.17 -2.88
N GLU A 35 -24.55 -7.95 -2.61
CA GLU A 35 -24.07 -7.09 -1.53
C GLU A 35 -23.55 -5.77 -2.12
N LEU A 36 -23.98 -4.65 -1.53
CA LEU A 36 -23.52 -3.31 -1.88
C LEU A 36 -22.88 -2.66 -0.65
N PHE A 37 -21.71 -2.05 -0.82
CA PHE A 37 -21.01 -1.38 0.27
C PHE A 37 -20.44 -0.04 -0.17
N ALA A 38 -20.91 1.04 0.46
CA ALA A 38 -20.50 2.40 0.11
C ALA A 38 -19.31 2.89 0.94
N THR A 39 -18.39 3.55 0.25
CA THR A 39 -17.45 4.52 0.83
C THR A 39 -17.94 5.95 0.52
N ILE A 40 -17.06 6.94 0.51
CA ILE A 40 -17.45 8.35 0.30
C ILE A 40 -17.78 8.62 -1.17
N HIS A 41 -16.89 8.20 -2.09
CA HIS A 41 -17.02 8.46 -3.54
C HIS A 41 -17.10 7.18 -4.39
N ALA A 42 -17.21 6.02 -3.76
CA ALA A 42 -17.28 4.74 -4.44
C ALA A 42 -18.24 3.79 -3.73
N ALA A 43 -18.66 2.73 -4.43
CA ALA A 43 -19.42 1.65 -3.82
C ALA A 43 -19.01 0.30 -4.41
N GLY A 44 -18.61 -0.63 -3.54
CA GLY A 44 -18.36 -2.01 -3.92
C GLY A 44 -19.66 -2.74 -4.24
N VAL A 45 -19.58 -3.60 -5.26
CA VAL A 45 -20.67 -4.45 -5.73
C VAL A 45 -20.15 -5.88 -5.74
N ASP A 46 -20.76 -6.74 -4.93
CA ASP A 46 -20.37 -8.12 -4.73
C ASP A 46 -21.56 -9.04 -5.01
N VAL A 47 -21.36 -10.01 -5.90
CA VAL A 47 -22.40 -10.90 -6.40
C VAL A 47 -21.96 -12.34 -6.22
N THR A 48 -22.77 -13.11 -5.49
CA THR A 48 -22.62 -14.56 -5.37
C THR A 48 -23.67 -15.27 -6.22
N LEU A 49 -23.22 -16.22 -7.04
CA LEU A 49 -24.00 -17.02 -7.97
C LEU A 49 -24.02 -18.50 -7.53
N GLN A 50 -25.08 -19.22 -7.89
CA GLN A 50 -25.17 -20.68 -7.82
C GLN A 50 -25.34 -21.27 -9.22
N GLY A 51 -24.68 -22.40 -9.48
CA GLY A 51 -24.81 -23.14 -10.75
C GLY A 51 -23.76 -22.77 -11.79
N ASP A 52 -23.03 -21.67 -11.58
CA ASP A 52 -21.94 -21.21 -12.45
C ASP A 52 -20.60 -21.92 -12.13
N ASN A 53 -20.31 -22.98 -12.87
CA ASN A 53 -18.99 -23.63 -12.89
C ASN A 53 -18.13 -23.19 -14.09
N GLY A 54 -18.66 -22.29 -14.94
CA GLY A 54 -17.99 -21.78 -16.13
C GLY A 54 -17.13 -20.54 -15.83
N ASP A 55 -16.39 -20.10 -16.84
CA ASP A 55 -15.67 -18.80 -16.86
C ASP A 55 -16.29 -17.88 -17.94
N ASP A 56 -17.53 -18.15 -18.34
CA ASP A 56 -18.21 -17.53 -19.48
C ASP A 56 -19.41 -16.63 -19.12
N ASP A 57 -19.78 -16.57 -17.84
CA ASP A 57 -20.80 -15.65 -17.33
C ASP A 57 -20.37 -14.18 -17.48
N ARG A 58 -21.29 -13.36 -18.01
CA ARG A 58 -21.11 -11.91 -18.12
C ARG A 58 -21.96 -11.21 -17.08
N VAL A 59 -21.31 -10.72 -16.02
CA VAL A 59 -21.96 -9.93 -14.96
C VAL A 59 -21.72 -8.45 -15.20
N THR A 60 -22.73 -7.76 -15.73
CA THR A 60 -22.70 -6.32 -16.02
C THR A 60 -23.50 -5.56 -14.98
N LEU A 61 -23.23 -4.26 -14.83
CA LEU A 61 -23.98 -3.42 -13.91
C LEU A 61 -24.27 -2.06 -14.52
N ARG A 62 -25.37 -1.45 -14.08
CA ARG A 62 -25.69 -0.05 -14.29
C ARG A 62 -26.23 0.56 -13.00
N TYR A 63 -26.09 1.87 -12.85
CA TYR A 63 -26.50 2.59 -11.65
C TYR A 63 -27.07 3.95 -11.99
N ARG A 64 -27.80 4.56 -11.04
CA ARG A 64 -28.27 5.94 -11.14
C ARG A 64 -28.50 6.51 -9.77
N LYS A 65 -28.41 7.84 -9.65
CA LYS A 65 -28.85 8.53 -8.43
C LYS A 65 -30.34 8.25 -8.22
N THR A 66 -30.75 8.00 -6.98
CA THR A 66 -32.15 7.67 -6.67
C THR A 66 -33.06 8.83 -7.09
N GLY A 67 -34.08 8.51 -7.90
CA GLY A 67 -35.00 9.49 -8.47
C GLY A 67 -34.63 9.98 -9.87
N ASP A 68 -33.40 9.75 -10.35
CA ASP A 68 -33.00 10.11 -11.70
C ASP A 68 -33.63 9.15 -12.74
N GLY A 69 -33.93 9.69 -13.92
CA GLY A 69 -34.51 8.90 -15.02
C GLY A 69 -33.49 8.08 -15.80
N SER A 70 -32.24 8.54 -15.85
CA SER A 70 -31.20 7.98 -16.71
C SER A 70 -30.29 7.01 -15.95
N TRP A 71 -30.02 5.86 -16.55
CA TRP A 71 -29.03 4.89 -16.05
C TRP A 71 -27.65 5.19 -16.62
N ILE A 72 -26.63 4.99 -15.79
CA ILE A 72 -25.21 5.04 -16.13
C ILE A 72 -24.70 3.60 -16.20
N GLU A 73 -24.11 3.21 -17.31
CA GLU A 73 -23.43 1.92 -17.43
C GLU A 73 -22.15 1.93 -16.59
N GLY A 74 -21.98 0.91 -15.75
CA GLY A 74 -20.79 0.74 -14.91
C GLY A 74 -19.85 -0.33 -15.46
N HIS A 75 -18.67 -0.41 -14.85
CA HIS A 75 -17.72 -1.46 -15.19
C HIS A 75 -18.31 -2.82 -14.83
N ARG A 76 -18.10 -3.83 -15.69
CA ARG A 76 -18.53 -5.21 -15.39
C ARG A 76 -17.89 -5.72 -14.10
N LEU A 77 -18.56 -6.64 -13.41
CA LEU A 77 -17.95 -7.34 -12.27
C LEU A 77 -16.96 -8.39 -12.78
N LEU A 78 -15.92 -8.62 -12.00
CA LEU A 78 -14.86 -9.57 -12.31
C LEU A 78 -14.97 -10.78 -11.39
N ARG A 79 -14.78 -11.96 -11.96
CA ARG A 79 -14.77 -13.21 -11.20
C ARG A 79 -13.51 -13.26 -10.35
N VAL A 80 -13.68 -13.46 -9.05
CA VAL A 80 -12.59 -13.57 -8.06
C VAL A 80 -12.50 -14.98 -7.46
N ALA A 81 -13.60 -15.73 -7.51
CA ALA A 81 -13.67 -17.15 -7.18
C ALA A 81 -14.86 -17.78 -7.94
N PRO A 82 -14.97 -19.13 -8.00
CA PRO A 82 -16.13 -19.77 -8.62
C PRO A 82 -17.47 -19.26 -8.06
N GLY A 83 -18.34 -18.77 -8.95
CA GLY A 83 -19.62 -18.16 -8.59
C GLY A 83 -19.51 -16.83 -7.83
N HIS A 84 -18.35 -16.20 -7.72
CA HIS A 84 -18.17 -14.96 -6.95
C HIS A 84 -17.58 -13.85 -7.80
N HIS A 85 -18.33 -12.76 -7.97
CA HIS A 85 -17.99 -11.63 -8.82
C HIS A 85 -17.97 -10.33 -8.03
N ILE A 86 -16.91 -9.55 -8.18
CA ILE A 86 -16.72 -8.29 -7.46
C ILE A 86 -16.34 -7.16 -8.42
N GLY A 87 -16.80 -5.96 -8.13
CA GLY A 87 -16.42 -4.74 -8.85
C GLY A 87 -16.85 -3.48 -8.08
N SER A 88 -16.79 -2.33 -8.73
CA SER A 88 -17.10 -1.06 -8.07
C SER A 88 -17.76 -0.03 -8.97
N LEU A 89 -18.57 0.82 -8.32
CA LEU A 89 -18.95 2.14 -8.80
C LEU A 89 -17.90 3.16 -8.34
N PHE A 90 -17.61 4.16 -9.17
CA PHE A 90 -16.65 5.24 -8.90
C PHE A 90 -17.30 6.60 -9.08
N TYR A 91 -16.65 7.66 -8.56
CA TYR A 91 -17.03 9.06 -8.75
C TYR A 91 -18.47 9.38 -8.31
N LEU A 92 -18.92 8.74 -7.23
CA LEU A 92 -20.21 8.99 -6.62
C LEU A 92 -20.20 10.28 -5.78
N GLU A 93 -21.34 10.94 -5.69
CA GLU A 93 -21.54 12.07 -4.79
C GLU A 93 -21.65 11.56 -3.33
N PRO A 94 -21.06 12.24 -2.33
CA PRO A 94 -21.24 11.90 -0.92
C PRO A 94 -22.70 12.03 -0.45
N GLU A 95 -23.04 11.33 0.63
CA GLU A 95 -24.39 11.33 1.26
C GLU A 95 -25.56 11.18 0.27
N THR A 96 -25.33 10.42 -0.81
CA THR A 96 -26.26 10.31 -1.93
C THR A 96 -26.66 8.85 -2.13
N SER A 97 -27.95 8.62 -2.28
CA SER A 97 -28.50 7.29 -2.57
C SER A 97 -28.45 7.00 -4.07
N TYR A 98 -28.04 5.77 -4.40
CA TYR A 98 -27.98 5.23 -5.74
C TYR A 98 -28.80 3.94 -5.83
N GLU A 99 -29.50 3.76 -6.94
CA GLU A 99 -30.07 2.49 -7.36
C GLU A 99 -29.05 1.76 -8.24
N VAL A 100 -28.86 0.47 -8.01
CA VAL A 100 -27.91 -0.39 -8.72
C VAL A 100 -28.67 -1.56 -9.32
N GLU A 101 -28.39 -1.87 -10.59
CA GLU A 101 -28.93 -3.02 -11.29
C GLU A 101 -27.78 -3.86 -11.84
N VAL A 102 -27.74 -5.14 -11.44
CA VAL A 102 -26.80 -6.13 -11.93
C VAL A 102 -27.53 -7.07 -12.89
N THR A 103 -26.94 -7.28 -14.06
CA THR A 103 -27.43 -8.23 -15.06
C THR A 103 -26.42 -9.37 -15.20
N VAL A 104 -26.85 -10.59 -14.92
CA VAL A 104 -26.11 -11.83 -15.16
C VAL A 104 -26.62 -12.44 -16.45
N SER A 105 -25.73 -12.66 -17.41
CA SER A 105 -26.05 -13.34 -18.67
C SER A 105 -25.24 -14.63 -18.79
N ASP A 106 -25.94 -15.74 -18.97
CA ASP A 106 -25.37 -17.07 -19.26
C ASP A 106 -25.23 -17.24 -20.78
N PRO A 107 -24.16 -17.89 -21.28
CA PRO A 107 -24.05 -18.37 -22.67
C PRO A 107 -25.30 -19.05 -23.25
N SER A 108 -26.14 -19.69 -22.42
CA SER A 108 -27.41 -20.30 -22.81
C SER A 108 -28.46 -19.28 -23.29
N GLY A 109 -28.24 -17.99 -23.03
CA GLY A 109 -29.12 -16.87 -23.37
C GLY A 109 -30.06 -16.46 -22.24
N ASP A 110 -30.03 -17.14 -21.10
CA ASP A 110 -30.79 -16.75 -19.92
C ASP A 110 -30.18 -15.49 -19.28
N THR A 111 -31.04 -14.57 -18.86
CA THR A 111 -30.64 -13.30 -18.24
C THR A 111 -31.37 -13.14 -16.91
N GLN A 112 -30.62 -12.89 -15.85
CA GLN A 112 -31.16 -12.53 -14.53
C GLN A 112 -30.79 -11.09 -14.21
N VAL A 113 -31.73 -10.37 -13.61
CA VAL A 113 -31.54 -8.97 -13.22
C VAL A 113 -31.84 -8.82 -11.75
N GLU A 114 -30.84 -8.41 -10.98
CA GLU A 114 -30.97 -8.11 -9.55
C GLU A 114 -30.77 -6.62 -9.29
N LYS A 115 -31.53 -6.10 -8.32
CA LYS A 115 -31.52 -4.67 -7.98
C LYS A 115 -31.23 -4.46 -6.51
N GLY A 116 -30.47 -3.42 -6.23
CA GLY A 116 -30.22 -2.96 -4.88
C GLY A 116 -30.15 -1.43 -4.82
N SER A 117 -29.95 -0.91 -3.61
CA SER A 117 -29.68 0.50 -3.39
C SER A 117 -28.60 0.67 -2.34
N VAL A 118 -27.78 1.69 -2.49
CA VAL A 118 -26.69 2.01 -1.56
C VAL A 118 -26.65 3.53 -1.35
N THR A 119 -26.25 3.99 -0.16
CA THR A 119 -26.04 5.41 0.13
C THR A 119 -24.58 5.63 0.48
N THR A 120 -23.92 6.55 -0.24
CA THR A 120 -22.53 6.92 0.02
C THR A 120 -22.37 7.56 1.39
N ARG A 121 -21.16 7.44 1.94
CA ARG A 121 -20.80 8.03 3.22
C ARG A 121 -20.66 9.55 3.09
N ARG A 122 -20.65 10.23 4.24
CA ARG A 122 -20.37 11.66 4.33
C ARG A 122 -18.93 12.01 4.07
N ASP A 123 -18.73 13.21 3.54
CA ASP A 123 -17.42 13.71 3.12
C ASP A 123 -16.66 14.44 4.22
N THR A 124 -17.30 14.74 5.35
CA THR A 124 -16.67 15.36 6.51
C THR A 124 -17.04 14.61 7.79
N PRO A 125 -16.22 14.63 8.84
CA PRO A 125 -16.63 14.10 10.13
C PRO A 125 -17.85 14.87 10.66
N PRO A 126 -18.75 14.24 11.43
CA PRO A 126 -19.75 14.97 12.19
C PRO A 126 -19.07 15.89 13.22
N ASP A 127 -19.60 17.09 13.42
CA ASP A 127 -19.10 18.01 14.44
C ASP A 127 -19.44 17.52 15.85
N PRO A 128 -18.47 17.45 16.79
CA PRO A 128 -18.78 17.22 18.19
C PRO A 128 -19.45 18.47 18.81
N THR A 129 -20.68 18.33 19.31
CA THR A 129 -21.54 19.44 19.77
C THR A 129 -21.71 19.52 21.30
N GLY A 130 -21.02 18.67 22.05
CA GLY A 130 -21.02 18.60 23.51
C GLY A 130 -20.14 19.64 24.20
N LEU A 131 -19.61 19.28 25.36
CA LEU A 131 -18.74 20.14 26.17
C LEU A 131 -17.39 20.34 25.48
N VAL A 132 -16.72 21.44 25.84
CA VAL A 132 -15.34 21.71 25.43
C VAL A 132 -14.45 21.60 26.67
N LEU A 133 -13.50 20.66 26.63
CA LEU A 133 -12.47 20.45 27.64
C LEU A 133 -11.16 21.04 27.12
N HIS A 134 -10.58 21.98 27.86
CA HIS A 134 -9.35 22.66 27.49
C HIS A 134 -8.14 22.04 28.17
N VAL A 135 -7.04 21.94 27.43
CA VAL A 135 -5.73 21.47 27.93
C VAL A 135 -4.68 22.56 27.71
N SER A 136 -3.83 22.80 28.71
CA SER A 136 -2.74 23.77 28.63
C SER A 136 -1.48 23.25 29.32
N ALA A 137 -0.40 23.12 28.55
CA ALA A 137 0.91 22.70 29.06
C ALA A 137 1.52 23.65 30.11
N THR A 138 1.09 24.92 30.16
CA THR A 138 1.70 25.95 31.02
C THR A 138 0.82 26.37 32.20
N ASN A 139 -0.50 26.41 32.00
CA ASN A 139 -1.46 26.93 32.98
C ASN A 139 -2.46 25.87 33.47
N GLY A 140 -2.32 24.62 33.03
CA GLY A 140 -3.22 23.52 33.36
C GLY A 140 -2.97 22.87 34.72
N SER A 141 -3.99 22.22 35.25
CA SER A 141 -3.89 21.29 36.37
C SER A 141 -4.88 20.15 36.19
N ASP A 142 -4.45 18.89 36.36
CA ASP A 142 -5.34 17.72 36.20
C ASP A 142 -6.41 17.61 37.30
N GLN A 143 -6.29 18.43 38.35
CA GLN A 143 -7.33 18.62 39.36
C GLN A 143 -8.49 19.50 38.85
N ASN A 144 -8.29 20.28 37.78
CA ASN A 144 -9.33 21.10 37.19
C ASN A 144 -10.38 20.24 36.47
N ASN A 145 -11.57 20.81 36.22
CA ASN A 145 -12.62 20.10 35.47
C ASN A 145 -12.40 20.10 33.95
N GLY A 146 -11.51 20.94 33.41
CA GLY A 146 -11.28 21.12 31.98
C GLY A 146 -12.22 22.12 31.31
N ILE A 147 -13.28 22.57 31.98
CA ILE A 147 -14.30 23.48 31.41
C ILE A 147 -14.02 24.91 31.87
N ASP A 148 -14.01 25.13 33.18
CA ASP A 148 -13.80 26.47 33.77
C ASP A 148 -12.31 26.80 33.90
N ALA A 149 -11.46 25.78 33.96
CA ALA A 149 -10.02 25.88 34.03
C ALA A 149 -9.38 24.68 33.30
N PRO A 150 -8.26 24.87 32.58
CA PRO A 150 -7.69 23.84 31.72
C PRO A 150 -7.04 22.71 32.52
N LEU A 151 -7.07 21.51 31.96
CA LEU A 151 -6.28 20.36 32.41
C LEU A 151 -4.81 20.54 32.00
N ALA A 152 -3.89 19.86 32.68
CA ALA A 152 -2.45 19.92 32.35
C ALA A 152 -2.08 18.92 31.26
N THR A 153 -2.71 17.75 31.27
CA THR A 153 -2.40 16.64 30.36
C THR A 153 -3.55 16.36 29.40
N ILE A 154 -3.21 15.86 28.21
CA ILE A 154 -4.20 15.48 27.21
C ILE A 154 -4.97 14.24 27.68
N GLN A 155 -4.29 13.27 28.27
CA GLN A 155 -4.94 12.05 28.75
C GLN A 155 -6.00 12.35 29.83
N ALA A 156 -5.73 13.26 30.77
CA ALA A 156 -6.71 13.62 31.79
C ALA A 156 -7.99 14.25 31.20
N ALA A 157 -7.91 14.88 30.03
CA ALA A 157 -9.08 15.38 29.31
C ALA A 157 -9.83 14.27 28.57
N LEU A 158 -9.12 13.36 27.89
CA LEU A 158 -9.71 12.18 27.25
C LEU A 158 -10.45 11.29 28.27
N ASP A 159 -9.87 11.12 29.46
CA ASP A 159 -10.49 10.38 30.57
C ASP A 159 -11.84 10.96 31.01
N LYS A 160 -12.06 12.27 30.82
CA LYS A 160 -13.29 12.99 31.17
C LYS A 160 -14.29 13.12 30.02
N ALA A 161 -13.80 13.32 28.78
CA ALA A 161 -14.59 13.61 27.59
C ALA A 161 -15.67 12.56 27.33
N GLN A 162 -16.94 12.93 27.19
CA GLN A 162 -18.08 12.05 26.85
C GLN A 162 -18.43 12.12 25.35
N PRO A 163 -19.25 11.19 24.81
CA PRO A 163 -19.73 11.29 23.42
C PRO A 163 -20.30 12.68 23.10
N GLY A 164 -19.79 13.29 22.03
CA GLY A 164 -20.12 14.65 21.61
C GLY A 164 -19.12 15.71 22.09
N ASP A 165 -18.30 15.45 23.10
CA ASP A 165 -17.37 16.44 23.64
C ASP A 165 -16.15 16.67 22.74
N ARG A 166 -15.51 17.83 22.94
CA ARG A 166 -14.23 18.22 22.33
C ARG A 166 -13.16 18.38 23.39
N VAL A 167 -12.03 17.72 23.22
CA VAL A 167 -10.77 18.01 23.92
C VAL A 167 -9.97 18.96 23.04
N VAL A 168 -9.88 20.23 23.44
CA VAL A 168 -9.12 21.28 22.74
C VAL A 168 -7.79 21.47 23.45
N VAL A 169 -6.71 21.15 22.74
CA VAL A 169 -5.35 21.18 23.25
C VAL A 169 -4.66 22.44 22.78
N GLY A 170 -4.34 23.34 23.72
CA GLY A 170 -3.65 24.59 23.41
C GLY A 170 -2.17 24.39 23.10
N PRO A 171 -1.49 25.43 22.59
CA PRO A 171 -0.09 25.34 22.18
C PRO A 171 0.83 24.90 23.32
N GLY A 172 1.75 23.99 23.02
CA GLY A 172 2.67 23.41 23.98
C GLY A 172 3.16 22.04 23.58
N THR A 173 4.20 21.57 24.28
CA THR A 173 4.76 20.22 24.09
C THR A 173 4.24 19.28 25.17
N TYR A 174 3.52 18.25 24.76
CA TYR A 174 2.92 17.21 25.58
C TYR A 174 3.68 15.91 25.37
N ARG A 175 4.43 15.47 26.38
CA ARG A 175 5.26 14.26 26.32
C ARG A 175 4.49 13.05 26.81
N GLU A 176 3.46 12.66 26.07
CA GLU A 176 2.49 11.65 26.45
C GLU A 176 2.38 10.53 25.39
N SER A 177 1.82 9.39 25.81
CA SER A 177 1.25 8.39 24.91
C SER A 177 -0.24 8.32 25.26
N LEU A 178 -1.10 8.57 24.26
CA LEU A 178 -2.53 8.77 24.46
C LEU A 178 -3.31 7.52 24.10
N GLU A 179 -4.38 7.27 24.86
CA GLU A 179 -5.38 6.25 24.56
C GLU A 179 -6.78 6.81 24.72
N PHE A 180 -7.69 6.45 23.81
CA PHE A 180 -9.10 6.79 23.94
C PHE A 180 -9.79 5.78 24.87
N PRO A 181 -10.26 6.19 26.06
CA PRO A 181 -10.91 5.23 26.96
C PRO A 181 -12.33 4.87 26.53
N ARG A 182 -12.97 5.68 25.66
CA ARG A 182 -14.39 5.59 25.32
C ARG A 182 -14.65 6.01 23.87
N SER A 183 -15.67 5.40 23.26
CA SER A 183 -16.18 5.76 21.93
C SER A 183 -17.08 6.99 21.97
N GLY A 184 -17.22 7.67 20.83
CA GLY A 184 -18.37 8.53 20.55
C GLY A 184 -19.55 7.75 19.99
N THR A 185 -20.46 8.45 19.31
CA THR A 185 -21.55 7.87 18.51
C THR A 185 -21.57 8.50 17.12
N GLU A 186 -22.33 7.91 16.20
CA GLU A 186 -22.48 8.39 14.82
C GLU A 186 -22.92 9.87 14.72
N SER A 187 -23.77 10.32 15.66
CA SER A 187 -24.25 11.70 15.72
C SER A 187 -23.51 12.57 16.74
N ALA A 188 -22.68 11.98 17.60
CA ALA A 188 -21.95 12.67 18.66
C ALA A 188 -20.55 12.04 18.83
N PRO A 189 -19.62 12.26 17.88
CA PRO A 189 -18.26 11.77 18.01
C PRO A 189 -17.53 12.45 19.18
N ILE A 190 -16.43 11.88 19.64
CA ILE A 190 -15.49 12.57 20.53
C ILE A 190 -14.40 13.20 19.66
N GLY A 191 -14.19 14.51 19.81
CA GLY A 191 -13.13 15.23 19.10
C GLY A 191 -11.89 15.45 19.98
N LEU A 192 -10.73 15.05 19.51
CA LEU A 192 -9.42 15.44 20.03
C LEU A 192 -8.81 16.43 19.03
N ILE A 193 -8.72 17.70 19.42
CA ILE A 193 -8.42 18.83 18.53
C ILE A 193 -7.18 19.58 19.04
N GLY A 194 -6.11 19.59 18.25
CA GLY A 194 -4.91 20.38 18.48
C GLY A 194 -5.07 21.78 17.90
N GLU A 195 -4.85 22.81 18.73
CA GLU A 195 -4.65 24.17 18.21
C GLU A 195 -3.25 24.28 17.58
N PRO A 196 -3.01 25.25 16.67
CA PRO A 196 -1.69 25.46 16.09
C PRO A 196 -0.59 25.56 17.15
N GLY A 197 0.38 24.64 17.10
CA GLY A 197 1.46 24.52 18.10
C GLY A 197 1.20 23.53 19.23
N ALA A 198 0.11 22.75 19.18
CA ALA A 198 -0.08 21.58 20.03
C ALA A 198 0.77 20.40 19.52
N ILE A 199 1.79 20.02 20.29
CA ILE A 199 2.80 19.04 19.91
C ILE A 199 2.74 17.83 20.84
N ILE A 200 2.56 16.63 20.29
CA ILE A 200 2.73 15.36 20.99
C ILE A 200 4.15 14.85 20.70
N ASP A 201 4.99 14.74 21.73
CA ASP A 201 6.43 14.53 21.60
C ASP A 201 6.89 13.27 22.35
N GLY A 202 7.41 12.28 21.59
CA GLY A 202 7.87 10.99 22.10
C GLY A 202 9.32 10.97 22.59
N SER A 203 10.05 12.10 22.51
CA SER A 203 11.49 12.13 22.77
C SER A 203 11.85 12.16 24.25
N ASP A 204 13.06 11.71 24.55
CA ASP A 204 13.72 11.92 25.85
C ASP A 204 14.16 13.38 26.02
N LEU A 205 13.62 14.07 27.03
CA LEU A 205 13.90 15.48 27.27
C LEU A 205 15.37 15.74 27.69
N ALA A 206 16.00 14.81 28.39
CA ALA A 206 17.37 15.00 28.86
C ALA A 206 18.35 14.97 27.68
N LEU A 207 18.16 14.06 26.73
CA LEU A 207 18.93 14.05 25.48
C LEU A 207 18.60 15.25 24.58
N ALA A 208 17.32 15.61 24.44
CA ALA A 208 16.93 16.71 23.57
C ALA A 208 17.45 18.09 24.04
N SER A 209 17.74 18.26 25.33
CA SER A 209 18.08 19.59 25.86
C SER A 209 19.57 19.94 25.77
N ASN A 210 20.49 19.03 26.10
CA ASN A 210 21.94 19.14 25.87
C ASN A 210 22.68 17.91 26.44
N PRO A 211 22.96 16.84 25.66
CA PRO A 211 23.69 15.68 26.17
C PRO A 211 25.15 16.02 26.45
N SER A 212 25.72 15.43 27.51
CA SER A 212 27.17 15.50 27.76
C SER A 212 27.89 14.38 27.02
N TRP A 213 28.42 14.71 25.84
CA TRP A 213 29.15 13.79 24.98
C TRP A 213 30.60 13.59 25.41
N THR A 214 31.04 12.33 25.43
CA THR A 214 32.43 11.93 25.68
C THR A 214 32.95 11.18 24.47
N LEU A 215 34.09 11.60 23.91
CA LEU A 215 34.78 10.84 22.86
C LEU A 215 35.22 9.49 23.40
N LEU A 216 34.85 8.40 22.73
CA LEU A 216 35.33 7.05 23.01
C LEU A 216 36.70 6.84 22.34
N HIS A 217 36.72 6.87 21.00
CA HIS A 217 37.89 6.95 20.12
C HIS A 217 37.42 7.30 18.71
N ASP A 218 38.37 7.63 17.83
CA ASP A 218 38.14 8.04 16.44
C ASP A 218 37.12 9.20 16.34
N ASP A 219 35.89 8.91 15.94
CA ASP A 219 34.75 9.82 15.81
C ASP A 219 33.49 9.28 16.51
N ILE A 220 33.63 8.27 17.39
CA ILE A 220 32.54 7.69 18.16
C ILE A 220 32.46 8.38 19.52
N TYR A 221 31.30 8.95 19.81
CA TYR A 221 31.01 9.60 21.08
C TYR A 221 29.96 8.80 21.84
N TRP A 222 29.93 8.96 23.16
CA TRP A 222 28.88 8.40 23.98
C TRP A 222 28.36 9.39 25.01
N THR A 223 27.11 9.20 25.42
CA THR A 223 26.44 9.93 26.51
C THR A 223 25.71 8.93 27.42
N PRO A 224 25.56 9.20 28.73
CA PRO A 224 24.69 8.41 29.58
C PRO A 224 23.27 8.37 29.03
N PHE A 225 22.72 7.16 28.88
CA PHE A 225 21.36 6.94 28.41
C PHE A 225 20.82 5.63 28.99
N SER A 226 19.70 5.70 29.73
CA SER A 226 19.10 4.51 30.36
C SER A 226 17.82 4.03 29.66
N GLY A 227 17.38 4.73 28.61
CA GLY A 227 16.23 4.33 27.81
C GLY A 227 16.60 3.28 26.75
N THR A 228 15.61 2.88 25.98
CA THR A 228 15.79 2.17 24.71
C THR A 228 15.22 3.03 23.59
N THR A 229 15.79 2.91 22.39
CA THR A 229 15.22 3.56 21.20
C THR A 229 15.66 2.82 19.95
N THR A 230 14.79 2.86 18.94
CA THR A 230 15.06 2.47 17.55
C THR A 230 14.98 3.67 16.62
N TYR A 231 14.79 4.89 17.15
CA TYR A 231 14.71 6.12 16.37
C TYR A 231 15.55 7.21 17.04
N LEU A 232 16.61 7.63 16.36
CA LEU A 232 17.44 8.76 16.76
C LEU A 232 17.46 9.79 15.63
N ALA A 233 17.27 11.05 15.99
CA ALA A 233 17.53 12.17 15.09
C ALA A 233 18.55 13.12 15.70
N VAL A 234 19.44 13.64 14.85
CA VAL A 234 20.38 14.70 15.21
C VAL A 234 20.03 15.92 14.38
N ASP A 235 19.70 17.01 15.05
CA ASP A 235 19.02 18.17 14.47
C ASP A 235 17.71 17.73 13.79
N ASP A 236 17.67 17.68 12.46
CA ASP A 236 16.53 17.17 11.66
C ASP A 236 16.81 15.82 10.99
N ALA A 237 18.04 15.30 11.06
CA ALA A 237 18.42 14.10 10.30
C ALA A 237 18.21 12.83 11.12
N ARG A 238 17.39 11.89 10.61
CA ARG A 238 17.34 10.50 11.07
C ARG A 238 18.71 9.85 10.95
N ILE A 239 19.14 9.17 12.02
CA ILE A 239 20.41 8.46 12.11
C ILE A 239 20.17 6.95 12.03
N TYR A 240 21.06 6.26 11.33
CA TYR A 240 21.03 4.80 11.15
C TYR A 240 21.26 4.05 12.46
N ASP A 241 20.49 2.99 12.71
CA ASP A 241 20.60 2.15 13.90
C ASP A 241 21.53 0.95 13.69
N TYR A 242 22.41 0.68 14.64
CA TYR A 242 23.27 -0.50 14.67
C TYR A 242 22.88 -1.44 15.82
N GLU A 243 23.08 -2.75 15.61
CA GLU A 243 22.75 -3.78 16.61
C GLU A 243 23.81 -3.91 17.72
N SER A 244 25.06 -3.52 17.46
CA SER A 244 26.15 -3.56 18.44
C SER A 244 27.16 -2.42 18.26
N LEU A 245 27.95 -2.16 19.31
CA LEU A 245 29.06 -1.21 19.22
C LEU A 245 30.11 -1.67 18.20
N ALA A 246 30.36 -2.97 18.08
CA ALA A 246 31.31 -3.50 17.10
C ALA A 246 30.83 -3.24 15.66
N ASP A 247 29.53 -3.32 15.39
CA ASP A 247 28.96 -3.02 14.08
C ASP A 247 29.08 -1.53 13.74
N LEU A 248 28.84 -0.65 14.72
CA LEU A 248 29.06 0.80 14.59
C LEU A 248 30.54 1.15 14.38
N GLU A 249 31.46 0.50 15.10
CA GLU A 249 32.92 0.70 15.02
C GLU A 249 33.47 0.29 13.65
N ASN A 250 33.04 -0.87 13.15
CA ASN A 250 33.54 -1.40 11.90
C ASN A 250 32.74 -0.90 10.68
N GLU A 251 31.63 -0.19 10.93
CA GLU A 251 30.60 0.10 9.92
C GLU A 251 30.28 -1.18 9.14
N THR A 252 30.02 -2.27 9.86
CA THR A 252 29.63 -3.56 9.28
C THR A 252 28.19 -3.86 9.66
N GLY A 253 27.38 -4.35 8.72
CA GLY A 253 25.96 -4.64 8.95
C GLY A 253 25.75 -5.70 10.03
N GLY A 254 24.85 -5.42 10.98
CA GLY A 254 24.63 -6.21 12.19
C GLY A 254 23.81 -7.49 12.01
N GLN A 255 23.51 -7.93 10.78
CA GLN A 255 22.76 -9.17 10.55
C GLN A 255 23.56 -10.20 9.75
N SER A 256 23.52 -11.47 10.19
CA SER A 256 24.15 -12.57 9.47
C SER A 256 23.51 -12.72 8.08
N GLY A 257 24.27 -12.35 7.04
CA GLY A 257 23.87 -12.53 5.64
C GLY A 257 23.28 -11.32 4.92
N GLN A 258 23.25 -10.13 5.52
CA GLN A 258 22.80 -8.91 4.85
C GLN A 258 23.91 -7.85 4.69
N SER A 259 23.95 -7.21 3.52
CA SER A 259 24.95 -6.20 3.13
C SER A 259 24.34 -4.79 3.18
N GLY A 260 24.13 -4.27 4.38
CA GLY A 260 23.64 -2.91 4.63
C GLY A 260 24.61 -2.14 5.51
N VAL A 261 25.44 -1.29 4.93
CA VAL A 261 26.41 -0.46 5.64
C VAL A 261 26.18 0.99 5.26
N LEU A 262 25.95 1.83 6.27
CA LEU A 262 25.96 3.27 6.14
C LEU A 262 27.10 3.85 6.97
N LYS A 263 27.66 4.98 6.53
CA LYS A 263 28.69 5.64 7.32
C LYS A 263 28.04 6.39 8.49
N GLY A 264 28.50 6.11 9.70
CA GLY A 264 27.91 6.67 10.93
C GLY A 264 26.54 6.08 11.28
N GLY A 265 26.16 6.24 12.55
CA GLY A 265 24.95 5.67 13.11
C GLY A 265 24.94 5.77 14.64
N PHE A 266 24.01 5.07 15.27
CA PHE A 266 23.93 4.97 16.72
C PHE A 266 23.74 3.54 17.21
N PHE A 267 24.14 3.29 18.45
CA PHE A 267 23.88 2.04 19.16
C PHE A 267 23.53 2.34 20.62
N VAL A 268 22.52 1.65 21.16
CA VAL A 268 22.13 1.74 22.57
C VAL A 268 22.61 0.50 23.32
N ASP A 269 23.56 0.69 24.23
CA ASP A 269 24.00 -0.34 25.16
C ASP A 269 23.22 -0.22 26.48
N ALA A 270 22.15 -0.99 26.58
CA ALA A 270 21.30 -1.04 27.77
C ALA A 270 22.07 -1.54 29.02
N GLY A 271 23.08 -2.39 28.84
CA GLY A 271 23.89 -2.93 29.93
C GLY A 271 24.83 -1.89 30.52
N ALA A 272 25.51 -1.13 29.66
CA ALA A 272 26.39 -0.02 30.06
C ALA A 272 25.63 1.29 30.35
N LYS A 273 24.34 1.38 30.01
CA LYS A 273 23.52 2.59 30.07
C LYS A 273 24.12 3.74 29.25
N ARG A 274 24.45 3.45 27.99
CA ARG A 274 25.08 4.38 27.06
C ARG A 274 24.38 4.40 25.72
N LEU A 275 24.27 5.60 25.15
CA LEU A 275 24.02 5.81 23.73
C LEU A 275 25.38 6.12 23.09
N TYR A 276 25.80 5.31 22.12
CA TYR A 276 26.94 5.57 21.25
C TYR A 276 26.46 6.20 19.95
N LEU A 277 27.18 7.19 19.45
CA LEU A 277 26.83 7.95 18.26
C LEU A 277 28.10 8.27 17.46
N ARG A 278 28.04 7.99 16.16
CA ARG A 278 29.00 8.42 15.16
C ARG A 278 28.23 9.21 14.10
N LEU A 279 28.57 10.49 13.89
CA LEU A 279 27.92 11.27 12.84
C LEU A 279 28.50 10.88 11.46
N PRO A 280 27.69 10.87 10.38
CA PRO A 280 28.18 10.49 9.05
C PRO A 280 29.37 11.33 8.54
N ASP A 281 29.43 12.61 8.95
CA ASP A 281 30.53 13.53 8.63
C ASP A 281 31.75 13.41 9.56
N GLY A 282 31.69 12.57 10.59
CA GLY A 282 32.74 12.37 11.60
C GLY A 282 32.85 13.53 12.61
N SER A 283 31.94 14.51 12.57
CA SER A 283 31.95 15.65 13.49
C SER A 283 31.51 15.25 14.90
N SER A 284 31.83 16.10 15.89
CA SER A 284 31.35 15.90 17.25
C SER A 284 29.84 16.20 17.33
N PRO A 285 29.04 15.39 18.05
CA PRO A 285 27.64 15.70 18.35
C PRO A 285 27.47 16.83 19.38
N SER A 286 28.56 17.35 19.95
CA SER A 286 28.52 18.45 20.92
C SER A 286 27.93 19.72 20.31
N GLY A 287 26.89 20.28 20.93
CA GLY A 287 26.20 21.48 20.46
C GLY A 287 25.11 21.24 19.42
N LYS A 288 24.89 19.98 19.01
CA LYS A 288 23.75 19.56 18.20
C LYS A 288 22.60 19.10 19.09
N THR A 289 21.37 19.22 18.61
CA THR A 289 20.21 18.69 19.33
C THR A 289 20.03 17.22 18.98
N VAL A 290 19.80 16.36 19.98
CA VAL A 290 19.65 14.90 19.75
C VAL A 290 18.33 14.41 20.32
N TYR A 291 17.45 13.92 19.46
CA TYR A 291 16.15 13.39 19.82
C TYR A 291 16.18 11.86 19.77
N ALA A 292 16.04 11.21 20.93
CA ALA A 292 15.80 9.77 21.00
C ALA A 292 14.32 9.52 21.28
N GLY A 293 13.63 8.81 20.39
CA GLY A 293 12.24 8.42 20.61
C GLY A 293 12.16 7.30 21.65
N VAL A 294 11.61 7.59 22.83
CA VAL A 294 11.53 6.64 23.96
C VAL A 294 10.11 6.16 24.23
N ARG A 295 9.15 6.64 23.44
CA ARG A 295 7.75 6.21 23.43
C ARG A 295 7.45 5.55 22.10
N SER A 296 6.76 4.41 22.14
CA SER A 296 6.39 3.68 20.91
C SER A 296 5.20 4.31 20.18
N VAL A 297 4.11 4.64 20.88
CA VAL A 297 2.86 5.07 20.23
C VAL A 297 2.45 6.45 20.71
N ALA A 298 2.11 7.36 19.80
CA ALA A 298 1.62 8.69 20.17
C ALA A 298 0.14 8.65 20.52
N ILE A 299 -0.70 8.09 19.63
CA ILE A 299 -2.13 7.94 19.85
C ILE A 299 -2.55 6.51 19.51
N LEU A 300 -3.06 5.78 20.50
CA LEU A 300 -3.67 4.47 20.34
C LEU A 300 -5.19 4.60 20.41
N VAL A 301 -5.87 4.04 19.40
CA VAL A 301 -7.30 3.77 19.46
C VAL A 301 -7.46 2.26 19.41
N ASP A 302 -8.00 1.67 20.48
CA ASP A 302 -8.09 0.22 20.66
C ASP A 302 -9.51 -0.25 20.91
N GLY A 303 -10.24 -0.47 19.82
CA GLY A 303 -11.65 -0.92 19.85
C GLY A 303 -12.67 0.20 20.00
N GLN A 304 -12.24 1.46 20.12
CA GLN A 304 -13.16 2.61 20.18
C GLN A 304 -13.59 3.04 18.77
N SER A 305 -14.70 3.77 18.72
CA SER A 305 -15.32 4.21 17.48
C SER A 305 -15.85 5.64 17.54
N HIS A 306 -16.12 6.22 16.36
CA HIS A 306 -16.69 7.56 16.20
C HIS A 306 -15.85 8.63 16.90
N LEU A 307 -14.61 8.77 16.44
CA LEU A 307 -13.63 9.71 16.98
C LEU A 307 -13.12 10.64 15.88
N VAL A 308 -12.68 11.82 16.26
CA VAL A 308 -11.98 12.76 15.38
C VAL A 308 -10.66 13.13 16.03
N ILE A 309 -9.54 12.94 15.33
CA ILE A 309 -8.18 13.33 15.73
C ILE A 309 -7.70 14.37 14.72
N ASP A 310 -7.58 15.62 15.16
CA ASP A 310 -7.40 16.76 14.26
C ASP A 310 -6.30 17.72 14.72
N GLY A 311 -5.38 18.09 13.83
CA GLY A 311 -4.57 19.31 13.98
C GLY A 311 -3.31 19.21 14.86
N PHE A 312 -2.78 18.01 15.13
CA PHE A 312 -1.58 17.86 15.97
C PHE A 312 -0.28 17.84 15.15
N GLU A 313 0.79 18.38 15.73
CA GLU A 313 2.15 17.92 15.41
C GLU A 313 2.47 16.69 16.26
N ILE A 314 2.94 15.61 15.64
CA ILE A 314 3.32 14.35 16.32
C ILE A 314 4.74 14.01 15.91
N ARG A 315 5.65 13.84 16.89
CA ARG A 315 7.07 13.64 16.59
C ARG A 315 7.87 12.81 17.58
N TYR A 316 8.97 12.25 17.06
CA TYR A 316 10.01 11.54 17.81
C TYR A 316 9.50 10.32 18.58
N PHE A 317 8.76 9.44 17.92
CA PHE A 317 8.34 8.15 18.49
C PHE A 317 9.27 7.04 18.01
N GLY A 318 9.75 6.25 18.97
CA GLY A 318 10.77 5.23 18.76
C GLY A 318 10.67 4.12 19.80
N GLY A 319 11.16 2.93 19.46
CA GLY A 319 11.01 1.70 20.24
C GLY A 319 10.28 0.61 19.46
N PRO A 320 10.05 -0.56 20.08
CA PRO A 320 9.31 -1.65 19.45
C PRO A 320 7.93 -1.19 18.99
N TYR A 321 7.57 -1.51 17.75
CA TYR A 321 6.28 -1.17 17.13
C TYR A 321 5.98 0.34 17.02
N ALA A 322 7.01 1.19 16.96
CA ALA A 322 6.81 2.63 17.00
C ALA A 322 5.94 3.17 15.84
N VAL A 323 4.97 4.01 16.19
CA VAL A 323 4.00 4.57 15.24
C VAL A 323 3.45 5.91 15.77
N GLY A 324 3.13 6.82 14.87
CA GLY A 324 2.38 8.03 15.22
C GLY A 324 0.99 7.70 15.74
N ILE A 325 0.10 7.22 14.87
CA ILE A 325 -1.30 6.90 15.23
C ILE A 325 -1.60 5.44 14.89
N ASP A 326 -2.12 4.69 15.86
CA ASP A 326 -2.43 3.27 15.73
C ASP A 326 -3.92 3.01 15.98
N LEU A 327 -4.63 2.57 14.95
CA LEU A 327 -6.05 2.22 14.96
C LEU A 327 -6.17 0.69 14.98
N ARG A 328 -6.38 0.11 16.17
CA ARG A 328 -6.56 -1.34 16.38
C ARG A 328 -8.00 -1.62 16.73
N GLY A 329 -8.71 -2.42 15.92
CA GLY A 329 -10.13 -2.66 16.19
C GLY A 329 -11.02 -1.42 16.10
N ALA A 330 -10.48 -0.28 15.70
CA ALA A 330 -11.14 1.02 15.77
C ALA A 330 -11.98 1.27 14.53
N SER A 331 -13.15 1.90 14.69
CA SER A 331 -14.05 2.12 13.55
C SER A 331 -14.65 3.51 13.47
N ASN A 332 -14.88 4.02 12.26
CA ASN A 332 -15.42 5.36 12.04
C ASN A 332 -14.56 6.46 12.71
N VAL A 333 -13.24 6.31 12.68
CA VAL A 333 -12.29 7.32 13.16
C VAL A 333 -11.83 8.20 12.01
N TRP A 334 -11.85 9.52 12.22
CA TRP A 334 -11.25 10.49 11.30
C TRP A 334 -9.90 10.95 11.86
N VAL A 335 -8.84 10.76 11.09
CA VAL A 335 -7.49 11.24 11.39
C VAL A 335 -7.13 12.30 10.36
N ARG A 336 -7.10 13.57 10.77
CA ARG A 336 -7.01 14.67 9.82
C ARG A 336 -6.12 15.84 10.22
N ASN A 337 -5.59 16.53 9.22
CA ASN A 337 -4.79 17.75 9.37
C ASN A 337 -3.59 17.63 10.34
N ASN A 338 -3.08 16.42 10.58
CA ASN A 338 -1.93 16.22 11.46
C ASN A 338 -0.61 16.36 10.69
N VAL A 339 0.42 16.86 11.36
CA VAL A 339 1.80 16.86 10.88
C VAL A 339 2.56 15.80 11.68
N ILE A 340 2.87 14.67 11.05
CA ILE A 340 3.53 13.54 11.70
C ILE A 340 4.93 13.41 11.12
N HIS A 341 5.96 13.54 11.95
CA HIS A 341 7.34 13.44 11.46
C HIS A 341 8.28 12.81 12.46
N HIS A 342 9.38 12.28 11.95
CA HIS A 342 10.38 11.60 12.78
C HIS A 342 9.79 10.48 13.64
N VAL A 343 9.07 9.59 12.97
CA VAL A 343 8.48 8.37 13.53
C VAL A 343 8.88 7.21 12.63
N ILE A 344 8.89 5.99 13.17
CA ILE A 344 9.18 4.80 12.34
C ILE A 344 8.03 4.56 11.35
N ALA A 345 6.80 4.34 11.85
CA ALA A 345 5.59 4.27 11.02
C ALA A 345 4.69 5.48 11.27
N GLY A 346 4.01 5.97 10.23
CA GLY A 346 3.13 7.14 10.36
C GLY A 346 1.79 6.80 11.01
N ILE A 347 0.85 6.26 10.23
CA ILE A 347 -0.52 5.93 10.66
C ILE A 347 -0.83 4.48 10.25
N ARG A 348 -1.33 3.67 11.19
CA ARG A 348 -1.74 2.29 10.92
C ARG A 348 -3.20 2.05 11.25
N SER A 349 -3.94 1.45 10.32
CA SER A 349 -5.20 0.77 10.57
C SER A 349 -4.95 -0.73 10.53
N ARG A 350 -5.24 -1.44 11.62
CA ARG A 350 -4.89 -2.86 11.80
C ARG A 350 -6.13 -3.72 11.98
N LYS A 351 -5.92 -5.04 11.93
CA LYS A 351 -6.96 -6.07 12.06
C LYS A 351 -8.10 -5.69 13.02
N GLY A 352 -9.31 -5.77 12.51
CA GLY A 352 -10.56 -5.42 13.22
C GLY A 352 -10.96 -3.95 13.11
N ALA A 353 -10.09 -3.06 12.64
CA ALA A 353 -10.44 -1.67 12.37
C ALA A 353 -11.33 -1.57 11.11
N SER A 354 -12.21 -0.58 10.98
CA SER A 354 -13.04 -0.45 9.77
C SER A 354 -13.60 0.95 9.57
N MET A 355 -13.90 1.32 8.32
CA MET A 355 -14.56 2.58 8.00
C MET A 355 -13.83 3.82 8.54
N ASN A 356 -12.52 3.78 8.70
CA ASN A 356 -11.72 4.92 9.12
C ASN A 356 -11.39 5.83 7.92
N VAL A 357 -11.16 7.11 8.17
CA VAL A 357 -10.75 8.10 7.16
C VAL A 357 -9.48 8.79 7.62
N ILE A 358 -8.42 8.65 6.83
CA ILE A 358 -7.12 9.29 7.05
C ILE A 358 -6.94 10.34 5.96
N GLU A 359 -7.08 11.62 6.30
CA GLU A 359 -7.10 12.69 5.31
C GLU A 359 -6.29 13.94 5.65
N HIS A 360 -5.77 14.63 4.64
CA HIS A 360 -5.10 15.92 4.82
C HIS A 360 -3.94 15.90 5.84
N ASN A 361 -3.34 14.73 6.11
CA ASN A 361 -2.19 14.64 6.98
C ASN A 361 -0.91 14.87 6.17
N ARG A 362 0.09 15.48 6.81
CA ARG A 362 1.46 15.58 6.29
C ARG A 362 2.37 14.65 7.08
N LEU A 363 2.91 13.64 6.42
CA LEU A 363 3.83 12.67 6.99
C LEU A 363 5.22 12.90 6.40
N ARG A 364 6.26 13.00 7.26
CA ARG A 364 7.65 13.16 6.80
C ARG A 364 8.65 12.34 7.61
N ASP A 365 9.54 11.64 6.91
CA ASP A 365 10.85 11.23 7.42
C ASP A 365 11.96 11.84 6.54
N THR A 366 13.23 11.74 6.95
CA THR A 366 14.30 12.52 6.32
C THR A 366 15.24 11.69 5.47
N SER A 367 16.01 10.81 6.11
CA SER A 367 17.25 10.29 5.54
C SER A 367 17.04 9.01 4.73
N ILE A 368 15.91 8.32 4.93
CA ILE A 368 15.64 6.99 4.37
C ILE A 368 15.70 6.97 2.84
N TYR A 369 15.16 7.99 2.17
CA TYR A 369 15.15 8.05 0.71
C TYR A 369 16.55 8.05 0.08
N ASP A 370 17.51 8.68 0.77
CA ASP A 370 18.89 8.83 0.31
C ASP A 370 19.78 7.65 0.79
N TRP A 371 19.26 6.77 1.65
CA TRP A 371 19.98 5.59 2.10
C TRP A 371 19.96 4.49 1.02
N PRO A 372 21.04 3.69 0.89
CA PRO A 372 21.03 2.52 0.02
C PRO A 372 19.90 1.57 0.42
N TRP A 373 19.17 1.06 -0.57
CA TRP A 373 18.03 0.17 -0.36
C TRP A 373 18.38 -1.02 0.54
N SER A 374 19.54 -1.64 0.34
CA SER A 374 20.00 -2.80 1.14
C SER A 374 20.29 -2.43 2.60
N SER A 375 20.64 -1.18 2.89
CA SER A 375 20.86 -0.69 4.25
C SER A 375 19.54 -0.49 4.97
N VAL A 376 18.52 0.02 4.28
CA VAL A 376 17.19 0.16 4.86
C VAL A 376 16.59 -1.20 5.20
N LYS A 377 16.68 -2.18 4.28
CA LYS A 377 16.17 -3.55 4.48
C LYS A 377 16.87 -4.35 5.59
N ALA A 378 18.07 -3.95 5.98
CA ALA A 378 18.81 -4.61 7.04
C ALA A 378 18.42 -4.14 8.45
N HIS A 379 17.65 -3.05 8.58
CA HIS A 379 17.45 -2.35 9.85
C HIS A 379 16.05 -1.71 9.97
N THR A 380 15.86 -0.82 10.96
CA THR A 380 14.53 -0.28 11.34
C THR A 380 13.98 0.79 10.40
N GLY A 381 14.67 1.07 9.28
CA GLY A 381 14.26 2.06 8.29
C GLY A 381 13.06 1.62 7.44
N GLU A 382 12.84 0.30 7.33
CA GLU A 382 11.72 -0.25 6.56
C GLU A 382 10.39 -0.04 7.30
N ALA A 383 9.63 0.95 6.85
CA ALA A 383 8.30 1.25 7.34
C ALA A 383 7.49 2.07 6.33
N SER A 384 6.17 2.05 6.48
CA SER A 384 5.24 2.81 5.65
C SER A 384 4.79 4.12 6.31
N GLY A 385 4.51 5.13 5.49
CA GLY A 385 3.80 6.32 5.93
C GLY A 385 2.39 5.97 6.43
N ILE A 386 1.60 5.26 5.62
CA ILE A 386 0.27 4.77 5.99
C ILE A 386 0.17 3.27 5.73
N THR A 387 -0.47 2.54 6.65
CA THR A 387 -0.77 1.11 6.51
C THR A 387 -2.26 0.87 6.73
N LEU A 388 -2.95 0.25 5.78
CA LEU A 388 -4.36 -0.16 5.87
C LEU A 388 -4.48 -1.68 5.80
N SER A 389 -4.31 -2.33 6.95
CA SER A 389 -4.48 -3.78 7.15
C SER A 389 -5.69 -4.09 8.04
N GLY A 390 -6.64 -3.15 8.08
CA GLY A 390 -7.91 -3.27 8.80
C GLY A 390 -8.87 -4.22 8.11
N GLY A 391 -10.14 -4.13 8.51
CA GLY A 391 -11.27 -4.84 7.93
C GLY A 391 -11.69 -4.23 6.60
N ARG A 392 -12.83 -3.51 6.61
CA ARG A 392 -13.48 -3.03 5.39
C ARG A 392 -13.70 -1.52 5.39
N GLY A 393 -13.49 -0.88 4.24
CA GLY A 393 -13.96 0.49 4.01
C GLY A 393 -13.09 1.60 4.59
N ASP A 394 -11.83 1.33 4.93
CA ASP A 394 -10.89 2.39 5.29
C ASP A 394 -10.52 3.23 4.05
N ILE A 395 -10.25 4.51 4.29
CA ILE A 395 -9.96 5.51 3.25
C ILE A 395 -8.68 6.27 3.62
N ALA A 396 -7.75 6.38 2.68
CA ALA A 396 -6.61 7.31 2.76
C ALA A 396 -6.67 8.30 1.60
N ARG A 397 -6.87 9.60 1.90
CA ARG A 397 -7.00 10.62 0.86
C ARG A 397 -6.33 11.96 1.16
N TYR A 398 -5.85 12.64 0.14
CA TYR A 398 -5.28 13.99 0.26
C TYR A 398 -4.14 14.12 1.28
N ASN A 399 -3.47 13.02 1.59
CA ASN A 399 -2.30 13.04 2.46
C ASN A 399 -1.07 13.41 1.63
N THR A 400 -0.11 14.09 2.24
CA THR A 400 1.23 14.27 1.69
C THR A 400 2.20 13.40 2.48
N ILE A 401 2.85 12.43 1.81
CA ILE A 401 3.80 11.50 2.43
C ILE A 401 5.16 11.70 1.78
N GLU A 402 6.18 11.92 2.61
CA GLU A 402 7.53 12.25 2.14
C GLU A 402 8.63 11.52 2.91
N GLY A 403 9.60 10.95 2.20
CA GLY A 403 10.85 10.45 2.80
C GLY A 403 10.74 9.12 3.54
N PHE A 404 9.58 8.46 3.54
CA PHE A 404 9.43 7.10 4.07
C PHE A 404 9.99 6.05 3.12
N PHE A 405 10.23 4.84 3.62
CA PHE A 405 10.63 3.72 2.77
C PHE A 405 9.48 3.28 1.87
N ASN A 406 8.31 2.98 2.44
CA ASN A 406 7.08 2.73 1.69
C ASN A 406 6.08 3.88 1.89
N GLY A 407 5.26 4.16 0.88
CA GLY A 407 4.24 5.20 0.96
C GLY A 407 2.99 4.73 1.69
N ILE A 408 2.08 4.11 0.94
CA ILE A 408 0.82 3.56 1.45
C ILE A 408 0.76 2.05 1.18
N TYR A 409 0.79 1.27 2.26
CA TYR A 409 0.59 -0.18 2.25
C TYR A 409 -0.87 -0.53 2.50
N THR A 410 -1.42 -1.51 1.79
CA THR A 410 -2.77 -2.01 2.03
C THR A 410 -2.80 -3.54 1.95
N GLY A 411 -3.55 -4.17 2.87
CA GLY A 411 -3.65 -5.63 2.93
C GLY A 411 -2.72 -6.29 3.94
N GLU A 412 -2.28 -7.50 3.62
CA GLU A 412 -1.37 -8.32 4.41
C GLU A 412 -0.74 -9.33 3.44
N PHE A 413 0.59 -9.46 3.46
CA PHE A 413 1.31 -10.35 2.54
C PHE A 413 0.95 -11.84 2.77
N ASP A 414 0.87 -12.63 1.68
CA ASP A 414 0.66 -14.10 1.70
C ASP A 414 -0.66 -14.54 2.36
N THR A 415 -1.78 -13.93 1.94
CA THR A 415 -3.13 -14.28 2.44
C THR A 415 -4.25 -14.02 1.44
N THR A 416 -5.26 -14.89 1.46
CA THR A 416 -6.54 -14.76 0.72
C THR A 416 -7.72 -14.42 1.64
N ASP A 417 -7.46 -13.94 2.86
CA ASP A 417 -8.52 -13.57 3.81
C ASP A 417 -9.29 -12.33 3.31
N LEU A 418 -10.52 -12.56 2.81
CA LEU A 418 -11.42 -11.53 2.30
C LEU A 418 -11.89 -10.52 3.37
N GLY A 419 -11.61 -10.80 4.65
CA GLY A 419 -11.88 -9.90 5.77
C GLY A 419 -10.82 -8.82 5.97
N ILE A 420 -9.71 -8.86 5.23
CA ILE A 420 -8.59 -7.92 5.35
C ILE A 420 -8.64 -6.92 4.20
N ALA A 421 -8.55 -5.64 4.55
CA ALA A 421 -8.40 -4.51 3.65
C ALA A 421 -9.35 -4.61 2.43
N ARG A 422 -10.64 -4.86 2.69
CA ARG A 422 -11.68 -4.98 1.67
C ARG A 422 -12.34 -3.63 1.39
N ASP A 423 -12.69 -3.33 0.13
CA ASP A 423 -13.33 -2.07 -0.27
C ASP A 423 -12.58 -0.82 0.22
N ILE A 424 -11.25 -0.83 0.06
CA ILE A 424 -10.36 0.25 0.49
C ILE A 424 -10.26 1.31 -0.59
N ASP A 425 -10.25 2.58 -0.18
CA ASP A 425 -10.03 3.71 -1.09
C ASP A 425 -8.73 4.43 -0.77
N VAL A 426 -7.87 4.57 -1.76
CA VAL A 426 -6.64 5.36 -1.67
C VAL A 426 -6.63 6.36 -2.82
N TYR A 427 -6.86 7.65 -2.55
CA TYR A 427 -6.99 8.62 -3.63
C TYR A 427 -6.57 10.04 -3.34
N GLY A 428 -6.15 10.77 -4.36
CA GLY A 428 -5.76 12.18 -4.24
C GLY A 428 -4.55 12.41 -3.32
N ASN A 429 -3.76 11.37 -2.98
CA ASN A 429 -2.58 11.52 -2.14
C ASN A 429 -1.38 11.98 -2.97
N LEU A 430 -0.49 12.75 -2.35
CA LEU A 430 0.82 13.10 -2.88
C LEU A 430 1.90 12.30 -2.13
N LEU A 431 2.56 11.39 -2.84
CA LEU A 431 3.68 10.61 -2.33
C LEU A 431 4.96 11.12 -2.98
N ARG A 432 6.00 11.42 -2.19
CA ARG A 432 7.26 11.88 -2.75
C ARG A 432 8.48 11.38 -2.01
N ARG A 433 9.60 11.26 -2.72
CA ARG A 433 10.86 10.79 -2.13
C ARG A 433 10.63 9.49 -1.34
N ILE A 434 10.02 8.50 -1.99
CA ILE A 434 9.73 7.20 -1.37
C ILE A 434 10.85 6.20 -1.70
N GLY A 435 11.36 5.54 -0.66
CA GLY A 435 12.58 4.72 -0.72
C GLY A 435 12.45 3.40 -1.47
N ASP A 436 11.26 2.79 -1.48
CA ASP A 436 10.91 1.56 -2.18
C ASP A 436 9.54 1.72 -2.85
N ASP A 437 8.47 1.12 -2.31
CA ASP A 437 7.16 1.06 -2.95
C ASP A 437 6.25 2.26 -2.56
N GLY A 438 5.83 3.05 -3.55
CA GLY A 438 4.91 4.19 -3.36
C GLY A 438 3.53 3.73 -2.88
N LEU A 439 2.85 2.94 -3.70
CA LEU A 439 1.61 2.24 -3.35
C LEU A 439 1.90 0.73 -3.34
N GLU A 440 1.51 0.07 -2.26
CA GLU A 440 1.87 -1.33 -2.00
C GLU A 440 0.63 -2.14 -1.55
N PRO A 441 -0.31 -2.44 -2.46
CA PRO A 441 -1.35 -3.43 -2.23
C PRO A 441 -0.79 -4.86 -2.27
N GLU A 442 -1.00 -5.63 -1.20
CA GLU A 442 -0.55 -7.02 -1.11
C GLU A 442 -1.55 -7.96 -0.42
N GLY A 443 -1.56 -9.22 -0.86
CA GLY A 443 -2.44 -10.28 -0.39
C GLY A 443 -3.80 -10.28 -1.10
N ALA A 444 -4.87 -10.51 -0.33
CA ALA A 444 -6.21 -10.72 -0.87
C ALA A 444 -6.67 -9.55 -1.76
N CYS A 445 -6.42 -8.31 -1.31
CA CYS A 445 -6.70 -7.07 -2.05
C CYS A 445 -8.11 -7.00 -2.65
N VAL A 446 -9.13 -7.36 -1.86
CA VAL A 446 -10.52 -7.46 -2.33
C VAL A 446 -11.12 -6.08 -2.57
N ASN A 447 -11.33 -5.74 -3.83
CA ASN A 447 -11.89 -4.45 -4.28
C ASN A 447 -11.16 -3.22 -3.74
N GLN A 448 -9.82 -3.24 -3.77
CA GLN A 448 -9.03 -2.08 -3.38
C GLN A 448 -8.91 -1.08 -4.55
N ARG A 449 -9.20 0.18 -4.29
CA ARG A 449 -9.38 1.24 -5.29
C ARG A 449 -8.37 2.36 -5.08
N PHE A 450 -7.36 2.37 -5.93
CA PHE A 450 -6.35 3.42 -5.99
C PHE A 450 -6.67 4.34 -7.15
N PHE A 451 -6.99 5.61 -6.89
CA PHE A 451 -7.30 6.54 -7.97
C PHE A 451 -6.77 7.95 -7.74
N GLU A 452 -6.28 8.60 -8.79
CA GLU A 452 -5.87 10.02 -8.76
C GLU A 452 -4.77 10.33 -7.73
N ASN A 453 -3.92 9.36 -7.43
CA ASN A 453 -2.73 9.60 -6.61
C ASN A 453 -1.61 10.17 -7.48
N THR A 454 -0.77 11.02 -6.88
CA THR A 454 0.43 11.56 -7.50
C THR A 454 1.66 11.04 -6.76
N ILE A 455 2.59 10.43 -7.49
CA ILE A 455 3.81 9.84 -6.96
C ILE A 455 5.00 10.49 -7.66
N VAL A 456 5.93 11.09 -6.89
CA VAL A 456 7.07 11.85 -7.41
C VAL A 456 8.38 11.39 -6.78
N SER A 457 9.41 11.11 -7.56
CA SER A 457 10.72 10.68 -7.03
C SER A 457 10.60 9.45 -6.11
N VAL A 458 10.43 8.28 -6.71
CA VAL A 458 10.17 7.02 -5.99
C VAL A 458 11.10 5.93 -6.53
N PHE A 459 11.40 4.89 -5.75
CA PHE A 459 12.11 3.73 -6.30
C PHE A 459 11.20 2.88 -7.19
N ASN A 460 10.16 2.28 -6.62
CA ASN A 460 9.09 1.54 -7.30
C ASN A 460 7.75 2.25 -7.06
N ALA A 461 7.05 2.73 -8.09
CA ALA A 461 5.88 3.57 -7.84
C ALA A 461 4.67 2.78 -7.33
N VAL A 462 4.33 1.66 -7.97
CA VAL A 462 3.24 0.77 -7.54
C VAL A 462 3.70 -0.68 -7.56
N SER A 463 3.49 -1.40 -6.45
CA SER A 463 3.81 -2.83 -6.30
C SER A 463 2.54 -3.67 -6.25
N LEU A 464 2.36 -4.54 -7.24
CA LEU A 464 1.28 -5.52 -7.31
C LEU A 464 1.85 -6.92 -7.00
N ALA A 465 2.30 -7.12 -5.75
CA ALA A 465 3.25 -8.19 -5.44
C ALA A 465 3.04 -8.94 -4.09
N PRO A 466 2.00 -9.78 -3.91
CA PRO A 466 1.04 -10.17 -4.94
C PRO A 466 -0.38 -9.66 -4.69
N ILE A 467 -1.17 -9.60 -5.76
CA ILE A 467 -2.62 -9.57 -5.71
C ILE A 467 -3.14 -11.00 -5.84
N GLU A 468 -3.71 -11.54 -4.76
CA GLU A 468 -4.13 -12.94 -4.68
C GLU A 468 -5.60 -13.16 -5.02
N THR A 469 -6.49 -12.20 -4.70
CA THR A 469 -7.93 -12.32 -4.98
C THR A 469 -8.46 -11.19 -5.86
N GLY A 470 -8.18 -9.93 -5.52
CA GLY A 470 -8.66 -8.78 -6.30
C GLY A 470 -10.18 -8.56 -6.25
N PRO A 471 -10.75 -7.74 -7.14
CA PRO A 471 -10.02 -6.89 -8.09
C PRO A 471 -9.27 -5.76 -7.37
N THR A 472 -8.10 -5.39 -7.88
CA THR A 472 -7.36 -4.19 -7.48
C THR A 472 -7.34 -3.19 -8.64
N TRP A 473 -7.71 -1.94 -8.35
CA TRP A 473 -7.87 -0.88 -9.35
C TRP A 473 -6.80 0.19 -9.17
N LEU A 474 -6.10 0.56 -10.25
CA LEU A 474 -5.21 1.72 -10.32
C LEU A 474 -5.72 2.63 -11.45
N ILE A 475 -6.24 3.80 -11.11
CA ILE A 475 -6.97 4.66 -12.05
C ILE A 475 -6.40 6.09 -12.00
N ARG A 476 -6.01 6.67 -13.13
CA ARG A 476 -5.57 8.08 -13.19
C ARG A 476 -4.42 8.43 -12.24
N THR A 477 -3.55 7.47 -11.96
CA THR A 477 -2.36 7.71 -11.14
C THR A 477 -1.31 8.43 -11.98
N VAL A 478 -0.69 9.45 -11.39
CA VAL A 478 0.40 10.22 -11.98
C VAL A 478 1.70 9.77 -11.33
N ILE A 479 2.65 9.30 -12.13
CA ILE A 479 3.97 8.85 -11.66
C ILE A 479 5.02 9.65 -12.40
N ASN A 480 5.82 10.44 -11.67
CA ASN A 480 6.86 11.28 -12.26
C ASN A 480 8.20 11.09 -11.54
N GLY A 481 9.20 10.57 -12.23
CA GLY A 481 10.53 10.38 -11.68
C GLY A 481 10.69 9.09 -10.89
N TYR A 482 10.14 7.96 -11.37
CA TYR A 482 10.45 6.65 -10.75
C TYR A 482 11.89 6.22 -11.10
N ARG A 483 12.60 5.61 -10.15
CA ARG A 483 14.02 5.22 -10.32
C ARG A 483 14.17 3.84 -10.95
N GLU A 484 13.37 2.86 -10.53
CA GLU A 484 13.41 1.50 -11.10
C GLU A 484 12.17 1.26 -11.96
N HIS A 485 11.00 1.19 -11.33
CA HIS A 485 9.77 0.74 -11.98
C HIS A 485 8.58 1.66 -11.68
N ALA A 486 7.73 1.88 -12.68
CA ALA A 486 6.42 2.48 -12.46
C ALA A 486 5.44 1.43 -11.90
N LEU A 487 5.48 0.23 -12.46
CA LEU A 487 4.63 -0.89 -12.06
C LEU A 487 5.47 -2.15 -11.87
N LYS A 488 5.56 -2.63 -10.63
CA LYS A 488 6.21 -3.88 -10.24
C LYS A 488 5.16 -4.98 -10.12
N VAL A 489 5.39 -6.11 -10.78
CA VAL A 489 4.51 -7.29 -10.73
C VAL A 489 5.33 -8.49 -10.33
N ASN A 490 5.15 -8.97 -9.10
CA ASN A 490 6.00 -10.02 -8.53
C ASN A 490 5.20 -10.94 -7.59
N ASN A 491 5.82 -11.99 -7.05
CA ASN A 491 5.22 -12.93 -6.11
C ASN A 491 3.99 -13.68 -6.66
N ALA A 492 3.96 -13.89 -7.97
CA ALA A 492 2.98 -14.73 -8.68
C ALA A 492 1.50 -14.31 -8.48
N PRO A 493 1.13 -13.04 -8.77
CA PRO A 493 -0.23 -12.57 -8.57
C PRO A 493 -1.18 -13.22 -9.57
N THR A 494 -2.39 -13.52 -9.09
CA THR A 494 -3.44 -14.19 -9.88
C THR A 494 -4.81 -13.54 -9.74
N GLY A 495 -5.02 -12.65 -8.77
CA GLY A 495 -6.24 -11.86 -8.70
C GLY A 495 -6.34 -10.82 -9.82
N PRO A 496 -7.54 -10.35 -10.20
CA PRO A 496 -7.67 -9.32 -11.23
C PRO A 496 -7.01 -7.99 -10.82
N MET A 497 -6.20 -7.45 -11.74
CA MET A 497 -5.47 -6.19 -11.59
C MET A 497 -5.82 -5.28 -12.77
N LEU A 498 -6.38 -4.11 -12.49
CA LEU A 498 -6.86 -3.19 -13.51
C LEU A 498 -6.09 -1.88 -13.41
N VAL A 499 -5.36 -1.52 -14.46
CA VAL A 499 -4.60 -0.27 -14.51
C VAL A 499 -5.09 0.57 -15.68
N TYR A 500 -5.76 1.67 -15.36
CA TYR A 500 -6.45 2.53 -16.33
C TYR A 500 -5.98 3.97 -16.23
N HIS A 501 -5.79 4.61 -17.38
CA HIS A 501 -5.47 6.04 -17.43
C HIS A 501 -4.26 6.44 -16.56
N THR A 502 -3.26 5.59 -16.37
CA THR A 502 -2.04 5.94 -15.63
C THR A 502 -1.05 6.64 -16.55
N THR A 503 -0.34 7.66 -16.06
CA THR A 503 0.77 8.28 -16.79
C THR A 503 2.05 8.14 -15.96
N ALA A 504 3.07 7.50 -16.53
CA ALA A 504 4.33 7.22 -15.86
C ALA A 504 5.56 7.70 -16.63
N LEU A 505 6.41 8.46 -15.94
CA LEU A 505 7.67 8.99 -16.46
C LEU A 505 8.84 8.57 -15.56
N PRO A 506 9.94 8.04 -16.13
CA PRO A 506 11.12 7.67 -15.36
C PRO A 506 11.86 8.93 -14.88
N GLY A 507 12.65 8.76 -13.82
CA GLY A 507 13.66 9.73 -13.39
C GLY A 507 15.00 9.45 -14.08
N ASP A 508 16.10 9.96 -13.51
CA ASP A 508 17.40 9.97 -14.20
C ASP A 508 18.11 8.60 -14.33
N ASN A 509 17.52 7.49 -13.88
CA ASN A 509 18.14 6.17 -13.98
C ASN A 509 18.06 5.64 -15.42
N PRO A 510 19.18 5.50 -16.16
CA PRO A 510 19.15 5.04 -17.55
C PRO A 510 18.62 3.62 -17.73
N ASP A 511 18.59 2.81 -16.66
CA ASP A 511 18.05 1.44 -16.69
C ASP A 511 16.56 1.36 -16.31
N ALA A 512 15.90 2.48 -16.01
CA ALA A 512 14.50 2.52 -15.62
C ALA A 512 13.59 1.87 -16.67
N GLN A 513 12.74 0.96 -16.21
CA GLN A 513 11.76 0.23 -17.03
C GLN A 513 10.36 0.48 -16.48
N ALA A 514 9.36 0.69 -17.33
CA ALA A 514 8.04 1.11 -16.85
C ALA A 514 7.31 -0.02 -16.11
N ILE A 515 7.15 -1.17 -16.76
CA ILE A 515 6.44 -2.33 -16.21
C ILE A 515 7.42 -3.50 -16.04
N ALA A 516 7.53 -4.01 -14.82
CA ALA A 516 8.54 -4.98 -14.40
C ALA A 516 7.89 -6.25 -13.80
N PRO A 517 7.39 -7.17 -14.63
CA PRO A 517 7.04 -8.50 -14.20
C PRO A 517 8.29 -9.37 -14.03
N SER A 518 8.46 -10.01 -12.87
CA SER A 518 9.66 -10.81 -12.58
C SER A 518 9.40 -12.30 -12.38
N VAL A 519 8.14 -12.73 -12.35
CA VAL A 519 7.72 -14.14 -12.21
C VAL A 519 6.43 -14.39 -13.01
N PRO A 520 6.02 -15.64 -13.30
CA PRO A 520 4.71 -15.94 -13.87
C PRO A 520 3.56 -15.28 -13.11
N PHE A 521 2.62 -14.67 -13.83
CA PHE A 521 1.47 -13.94 -13.28
C PHE A 521 0.22 -14.11 -14.17
N ALA A 522 -0.94 -13.64 -13.69
CA ALA A 522 -2.19 -13.65 -14.43
C ALA A 522 -3.02 -12.38 -14.18
N ASN A 523 -4.05 -12.18 -15.00
CA ASN A 523 -5.15 -11.24 -14.79
C ASN A 523 -4.78 -9.77 -14.65
N LEU A 524 -3.68 -9.34 -15.29
CA LEU A 524 -3.36 -7.92 -15.47
C LEU A 524 -4.06 -7.38 -16.72
N ILE A 525 -4.81 -6.29 -16.53
CA ILE A 525 -5.56 -5.59 -17.57
C ILE A 525 -5.09 -4.14 -17.61
N LEU A 526 -4.60 -3.70 -18.76
CA LEU A 526 -4.08 -2.34 -18.98
C LEU A 526 -4.92 -1.65 -20.05
N ARG A 527 -5.38 -0.41 -19.83
CA ARG A 527 -6.08 0.42 -20.82
C ARG A 527 -5.75 1.90 -20.67
N ASN A 528 -5.57 2.58 -21.80
CA ASN A 528 -5.44 4.04 -21.88
C ASN A 528 -4.30 4.61 -21.01
N ASN A 529 -3.22 3.87 -20.78
CA ASN A 529 -2.08 4.35 -19.99
C ASN A 529 -1.00 4.97 -20.91
N ILE A 530 -0.14 5.81 -20.33
CA ILE A 530 1.11 6.27 -20.95
C ILE A 530 2.26 5.71 -20.12
N TRP A 531 3.09 4.86 -20.73
CA TRP A 531 4.26 4.25 -20.13
C TRP A 531 5.52 4.70 -20.85
N VAL A 532 6.31 5.55 -20.19
CA VAL A 532 7.64 5.91 -20.67
C VAL A 532 8.68 5.10 -19.92
N GLY A 533 9.68 4.53 -20.60
CA GLY A 533 10.87 3.94 -19.98
C GLY A 533 12.15 4.45 -20.64
N HIS A 534 13.28 4.30 -19.96
CA HIS A 534 14.60 4.57 -20.55
C HIS A 534 15.19 3.36 -21.27
N ARG A 535 14.83 2.18 -20.76
CA ARG A 535 15.33 0.89 -21.21
C ARG A 535 14.28 0.13 -22.00
N TYR A 536 13.55 -0.77 -21.35
CA TYR A 536 12.34 -1.36 -21.88
C TYR A 536 11.12 -0.63 -21.32
N VAL A 537 10.05 -0.57 -22.10
CA VAL A 537 8.73 -0.25 -21.56
C VAL A 537 8.26 -1.42 -20.69
N ILE A 538 8.39 -2.64 -21.21
CA ILE A 538 8.09 -3.90 -20.52
C ILE A 538 9.26 -4.86 -20.72
N GLU A 539 9.85 -5.37 -19.63
CA GLU A 539 10.77 -6.49 -19.70
C GLU A 539 10.25 -7.68 -18.89
N TYR A 540 9.89 -8.74 -19.59
CA TYR A 540 9.49 -10.01 -19.02
C TYR A 540 10.36 -11.14 -19.55
N THR A 541 11.16 -11.74 -18.67
CA THR A 541 12.18 -12.74 -19.02
C THR A 541 11.74 -14.19 -18.81
N GLU A 542 10.57 -14.41 -18.22
CA GLU A 542 10.00 -15.75 -18.09
C GLU A 542 9.37 -16.20 -19.40
N THR A 543 9.13 -17.51 -19.54
CA THR A 543 8.60 -18.10 -20.79
C THR A 543 7.14 -18.53 -20.70
N SER A 544 6.46 -18.23 -19.58
CA SER A 544 5.08 -18.66 -19.31
C SER A 544 4.33 -17.71 -18.38
N LEU A 545 3.02 -17.59 -18.56
CA LEU A 545 2.11 -16.91 -17.63
C LEU A 545 1.37 -17.93 -16.75
N LEU A 546 0.80 -17.47 -15.63
CA LEU A 546 -0.13 -18.27 -14.82
C LEU A 546 -1.57 -18.23 -15.38
N GLY A 547 -1.88 -17.24 -16.22
CA GLY A 547 -3.20 -17.06 -16.81
C GLY A 547 -3.20 -15.95 -17.85
N ALA A 548 -4.40 -15.58 -18.31
CA ALA A 548 -4.54 -14.57 -19.35
C ALA A 548 -4.13 -13.18 -18.84
N VAL A 549 -3.60 -12.36 -19.75
CA VAL A 549 -3.41 -10.92 -19.57
C VAL A 549 -4.09 -10.20 -20.74
N ASP A 550 -4.38 -8.92 -20.56
CA ASP A 550 -5.10 -8.15 -21.57
C ASP A 550 -4.58 -6.69 -21.61
N PHE A 551 -3.67 -6.40 -22.54
CA PHE A 551 -3.07 -5.07 -22.72
C PHE A 551 -3.53 -4.49 -24.06
N ASP A 552 -4.09 -3.28 -24.05
CA ASP A 552 -4.60 -2.62 -25.25
C ASP A 552 -4.83 -1.12 -25.02
N TYR A 553 -4.79 -0.32 -26.09
CA TYR A 553 -4.97 1.15 -26.03
C TYR A 553 -3.93 1.88 -25.14
N ASP A 554 -2.80 1.26 -24.81
CA ASP A 554 -1.75 1.90 -24.05
C ASP A 554 -0.72 2.54 -24.98
N ASP A 555 -0.14 3.66 -24.56
CA ASP A 555 1.03 4.24 -25.21
C ASP A 555 2.30 3.69 -24.55
N LEU A 556 3.08 2.94 -25.34
CA LEU A 556 4.34 2.35 -24.93
C LEU A 556 5.48 3.14 -25.58
N TYR A 557 6.27 3.87 -24.80
CA TYR A 557 7.37 4.66 -25.32
C TYR A 557 8.68 4.40 -24.57
N SER A 558 9.73 4.02 -25.30
CA SER A 558 11.10 4.00 -24.75
C SER A 558 11.95 5.03 -25.47
N ASP A 559 12.58 5.94 -24.72
CA ASP A 559 13.50 6.93 -25.28
C ASP A 559 14.90 6.36 -25.54
N ASN A 560 15.18 5.13 -25.08
CA ASN A 560 16.38 4.36 -25.39
C ASN A 560 17.69 5.14 -25.13
N LEU A 561 17.84 5.70 -23.93
CA LEU A 561 19.03 6.48 -23.58
C LEU A 561 20.36 5.73 -23.77
N ASP A 562 20.32 4.39 -23.73
CA ASP A 562 21.48 3.52 -23.92
C ASP A 562 21.85 3.24 -25.40
N GLY A 563 21.02 3.67 -26.35
CA GLY A 563 21.20 3.48 -27.79
C GLY A 563 20.99 2.05 -28.31
N THR A 564 20.49 1.10 -27.51
CA THR A 564 20.40 -0.32 -27.88
C THR A 564 19.08 -0.74 -28.56
N GLN A 565 18.15 0.21 -28.78
CA GLN A 565 16.85 0.01 -29.43
C GLN A 565 15.96 -1.03 -28.72
N ARG A 566 15.85 -0.92 -27.40
CA ARG A 566 14.95 -1.70 -26.55
C ARG A 566 13.53 -1.11 -26.58
N PHE A 567 12.53 -1.98 -26.73
CA PHE A 567 11.12 -1.57 -26.68
C PHE A 567 10.34 -2.45 -25.70
N VAL A 568 10.00 -3.68 -26.10
CA VAL A 568 9.32 -4.65 -25.24
C VAL A 568 10.04 -6.00 -25.34
N LYS A 569 10.29 -6.62 -24.19
CA LYS A 569 10.63 -8.03 -24.10
C LYS A 569 9.50 -8.76 -23.40
N TRP A 570 8.88 -9.72 -24.10
CA TRP A 570 7.70 -10.42 -23.63
C TRP A 570 7.85 -11.91 -23.87
N LEU A 571 7.61 -12.72 -22.83
CA LEU A 571 7.81 -14.17 -22.84
C LEU A 571 9.22 -14.58 -23.32
N ASP A 572 10.23 -13.86 -22.83
CA ASP A 572 11.65 -13.96 -23.22
C ASP A 572 11.95 -13.62 -24.71
N VAL A 573 10.95 -13.15 -25.47
CA VAL A 573 11.11 -12.71 -26.86
C VAL A 573 11.22 -11.19 -26.93
N ARG A 574 12.22 -10.67 -27.66
CA ARG A 574 12.39 -9.23 -27.89
C ARG A 574 11.59 -8.77 -29.11
N TYR A 575 10.83 -7.71 -28.93
CA TYR A 575 10.07 -6.99 -29.95
C TYR A 575 10.68 -5.60 -30.12
N ALA A 576 11.03 -5.24 -31.34
CA ALA A 576 11.76 -4.01 -31.64
C ALA A 576 10.85 -2.77 -31.71
N ASP A 577 9.57 -2.99 -31.97
CA ASP A 577 8.56 -1.96 -32.14
C ASP A 577 7.15 -2.52 -31.87
N LEU A 578 6.16 -1.62 -31.83
CA LEU A 578 4.77 -1.97 -31.60
C LEU A 578 4.20 -2.95 -32.65
N ALA A 579 4.55 -2.78 -33.92
CA ALA A 579 4.05 -3.65 -34.99
C ALA A 579 4.50 -5.11 -34.79
N SER A 580 5.78 -5.33 -34.45
CA SER A 580 6.30 -6.66 -34.15
C SER A 580 5.68 -7.27 -32.88
N LEU A 581 5.39 -6.45 -31.86
CA LEU A 581 4.69 -6.88 -30.65
C LEU A 581 3.26 -7.35 -30.98
N GLN A 582 2.50 -6.54 -31.73
CA GLN A 582 1.14 -6.84 -32.16
C GLN A 582 1.07 -8.14 -32.97
N ASP A 583 1.91 -8.27 -33.99
CA ASP A 583 1.95 -9.45 -34.86
C ASP A 583 2.36 -10.71 -34.10
N GLY A 584 3.28 -10.57 -33.13
CA GLY A 584 3.85 -11.71 -32.40
C GLY A 584 3.05 -12.17 -31.19
N THR A 585 2.21 -11.31 -30.60
CA THR A 585 1.54 -11.58 -29.32
C THR A 585 0.04 -11.37 -29.35
N GLY A 586 -0.47 -10.51 -30.24
CA GLY A 586 -1.85 -10.03 -30.20
C GLY A 586 -2.15 -9.05 -29.07
N LEU A 587 -1.14 -8.57 -28.36
CA LEU A 587 -1.25 -7.47 -27.38
C LEU A 587 -1.18 -6.11 -28.08
N GLU A 588 -1.74 -5.08 -27.46
CA GLU A 588 -1.68 -3.69 -27.93
C GLU A 588 -2.17 -3.49 -29.36
N LEU A 589 -3.17 -4.25 -29.82
CA LEU A 589 -3.69 -4.15 -31.19
C LEU A 589 -4.21 -2.76 -31.54
N ASN A 590 -4.64 -1.99 -30.54
CA ASN A 590 -5.05 -0.59 -30.63
C ASN A 590 -4.11 0.35 -29.86
N GLY A 591 -2.94 -0.14 -29.44
CA GLY A 591 -1.95 0.62 -28.69
C GLY A 591 -1.19 1.66 -29.54
N PHE A 592 -0.35 2.44 -28.85
CA PHE A 592 0.44 3.53 -29.40
C PHE A 592 1.91 3.37 -29.02
N ALA A 593 2.79 4.01 -29.81
CA ALA A 593 4.21 4.11 -29.52
C ALA A 593 4.72 5.47 -29.95
N VAL A 594 4.19 6.52 -29.31
CA VAL A 594 4.49 7.91 -29.64
C VAL A 594 5.19 8.57 -28.46
N LYS A 595 6.19 9.41 -28.71
CA LYS A 595 6.79 10.21 -27.65
C LYS A 595 5.73 11.14 -27.04
N PRO A 596 5.37 11.00 -25.75
CA PRO A 596 4.42 11.91 -25.14
C PRO A 596 5.05 13.30 -24.97
N GLU A 597 4.26 14.34 -25.24
CA GLU A 597 4.62 15.73 -24.95
C GLU A 597 3.56 16.38 -24.05
N PHE A 598 4.01 16.92 -22.91
CA PHE A 598 3.15 17.52 -21.90
C PHE A 598 3.28 19.05 -21.85
N GLU A 599 2.26 19.72 -21.33
CA GLU A 599 2.20 21.18 -21.21
C GLU A 599 3.26 21.72 -20.22
N SER A 600 3.43 21.11 -19.04
CA SER A 600 4.44 21.54 -18.03
C SER A 600 4.90 20.39 -17.12
N PRO A 601 5.65 19.40 -17.65
CA PRO A 601 6.08 18.23 -16.88
C PRO A 601 6.98 18.55 -15.68
N GLU A 602 7.75 19.64 -15.74
CA GLU A 602 8.61 20.13 -14.66
C GLU A 602 7.83 20.62 -13.44
N THR A 603 6.56 21.02 -13.61
CA THR A 603 5.65 21.38 -12.50
C THR A 603 4.69 20.25 -12.14
N GLY A 604 4.87 19.07 -12.74
CA GLY A 604 3.98 17.91 -12.55
C GLY A 604 2.66 17.98 -13.34
N ASP A 605 2.49 18.94 -14.24
CA ASP A 605 1.34 18.96 -15.15
C ASP A 605 1.63 18.09 -16.37
N LEU A 606 1.15 16.85 -16.30
CA LEU A 606 1.27 15.86 -17.38
C LEU A 606 0.04 15.87 -18.31
N THR A 607 -0.64 17.01 -18.43
CA THR A 607 -1.64 17.19 -19.50
C THR A 607 -0.95 17.19 -20.85
N LEU A 608 -1.46 16.42 -21.82
CA LEU A 608 -0.91 16.37 -23.18
C LEU A 608 -0.99 17.74 -23.88
N LYS A 609 0.04 18.09 -24.63
CA LYS A 609 0.08 19.33 -25.43
C LYS A 609 -1.03 19.38 -26.47
N ALA A 610 -1.45 20.59 -26.81
CA ALA A 610 -2.39 20.85 -27.90
C ALA A 610 -2.06 20.08 -29.19
N GLY A 611 -3.04 19.30 -29.67
CA GLY A 611 -2.91 18.55 -30.93
C GLY A 611 -2.06 17.29 -30.85
N HIS A 612 -1.64 16.86 -29.66
CA HIS A 612 -0.95 15.60 -29.46
C HIS A 612 -1.79 14.41 -29.98
N PRO A 613 -1.19 13.42 -30.66
CA PRO A 613 -1.93 12.33 -31.29
C PRO A 613 -2.61 11.37 -30.31
N LEU A 614 -2.33 11.45 -29.02
CA LEU A 614 -2.97 10.65 -27.96
C LEU A 614 -4.24 11.28 -27.39
N ILE A 615 -4.60 12.50 -27.83
CA ILE A 615 -5.86 13.16 -27.47
C ILE A 615 -7.03 12.51 -28.24
N ASP A 616 -8.13 12.26 -27.53
CA ASP A 616 -9.33 11.61 -28.01
C ASP A 616 -9.07 10.22 -28.65
N LYS A 617 -8.16 9.43 -28.06
CA LYS A 617 -7.71 8.13 -28.59
C LYS A 617 -7.94 6.91 -27.71
N GLY A 618 -8.17 7.12 -26.42
CA GLY A 618 -8.45 6.04 -25.50
C GLY A 618 -9.77 5.34 -25.80
N VAL A 619 -9.94 4.15 -25.25
CA VAL A 619 -11.20 3.43 -25.27
C VAL A 619 -12.10 3.91 -24.12
N PRO A 620 -13.40 4.18 -24.34
CA PRO A 620 -14.32 4.44 -23.24
C PRO A 620 -14.46 3.22 -22.32
N LEU A 621 -14.26 3.44 -21.02
CA LEU A 621 -14.40 2.46 -19.94
C LEU A 621 -15.65 2.82 -19.12
N PRO A 622 -16.75 2.03 -19.23
CA PRO A 622 -17.99 2.28 -18.49
C PRO A 622 -17.76 2.44 -16.99
N GLY A 623 -18.38 3.45 -16.39
CA GLY A 623 -18.24 3.77 -14.97
C GLY A 623 -16.90 4.40 -14.55
N ILE A 624 -15.89 4.47 -15.42
CA ILE A 624 -14.58 5.06 -15.13
C ILE A 624 -14.42 6.42 -15.82
N ASN A 625 -14.76 6.52 -17.11
CA ASN A 625 -14.75 7.80 -17.80
C ASN A 625 -15.98 8.63 -17.46
N HIS A 626 -15.88 9.95 -17.61
CA HIS A 626 -16.99 10.86 -17.34
C HIS A 626 -18.23 10.54 -18.17
N VAL A 627 -19.39 10.64 -17.52
CA VAL A 627 -20.68 10.58 -18.22
C VAL A 627 -20.79 11.79 -19.15
N GLY A 628 -20.91 11.54 -20.46
CA GLY A 628 -21.14 12.59 -21.45
C GLY A 628 -19.87 13.19 -22.09
N LEU A 629 -18.75 12.47 -22.10
CA LEU A 629 -17.62 12.82 -22.98
C LEU A 629 -18.11 13.05 -24.41
N GLN A 630 -17.68 14.16 -25.03
CA GLN A 630 -18.06 14.50 -26.40
C GLN A 630 -17.30 13.64 -27.43
N ASN A 631 -16.08 13.24 -27.07
CA ASN A 631 -15.17 12.41 -27.86
C ASN A 631 -14.74 11.17 -27.06
N ALA A 632 -13.89 10.33 -27.65
CA ALA A 632 -13.16 9.31 -26.89
C ALA A 632 -12.29 9.96 -25.79
N PRO A 633 -11.98 9.27 -24.68
CA PRO A 633 -11.10 9.84 -23.66
C PRO A 633 -9.66 9.97 -24.17
N ASP A 634 -8.87 10.81 -23.52
CA ASP A 634 -7.43 10.90 -23.75
C ASP A 634 -6.72 9.67 -23.17
N VAL A 635 -5.60 9.27 -23.79
CA VAL A 635 -4.67 8.29 -23.21
C VAL A 635 -3.86 8.99 -22.12
N GLY A 636 -3.72 8.35 -20.96
CA GLY A 636 -3.05 8.87 -19.77
C GLY A 636 -4.02 9.40 -18.71
N ALA A 637 -3.46 10.01 -17.66
CA ALA A 637 -4.17 10.41 -16.44
C ALA A 637 -5.09 11.62 -16.61
N PHE A 638 -4.74 12.52 -17.53
CA PHE A 638 -5.41 13.80 -17.70
C PHE A 638 -6.22 13.86 -19.00
N GLU A 639 -7.47 14.32 -18.89
CA GLU A 639 -8.29 14.71 -20.04
C GLU A 639 -8.03 16.18 -20.39
N ARG A 640 -7.69 16.48 -21.64
CA ARG A 640 -7.43 17.84 -22.09
C ARG A 640 -8.73 18.61 -22.27
N GLY A 641 -8.88 19.71 -21.54
CA GLY A 641 -10.10 20.54 -21.58
C GLY A 641 -11.31 19.92 -20.86
N GLY A 642 -11.12 18.76 -20.22
CA GLY A 642 -12.08 18.17 -19.31
C GLY A 642 -11.99 18.77 -17.90
N LEU A 643 -13.07 18.66 -17.14
CA LEU A 643 -13.00 18.83 -15.69
C LEU A 643 -12.16 17.67 -15.15
N ARG A 644 -11.15 17.94 -14.31
CA ARG A 644 -10.59 16.87 -13.46
C ARG A 644 -11.77 16.32 -12.64
N PRO A 645 -12.01 15.00 -12.60
CA PRO A 645 -12.94 14.47 -11.60
C PRO A 645 -12.48 14.96 -10.22
N GLY A 646 -13.38 15.62 -9.47
CA GLY A 646 -13.26 15.77 -8.02
C GLY A 646 -12.33 16.82 -7.40
N PHE A 647 -11.33 17.41 -8.09
CA PHE A 647 -10.30 18.24 -7.41
C PHE A 647 -10.02 19.61 -8.03
N ASP A 648 -11.02 20.48 -8.08
CA ASP A 648 -10.80 21.94 -8.05
C ASP A 648 -10.67 22.42 -6.60
N SER A 649 -9.60 21.98 -5.93
CA SER A 649 -9.04 22.70 -4.79
C SER A 649 -7.55 22.42 -4.81
N PRO A 650 -6.68 23.41 -5.09
CA PRO A 650 -5.28 23.24 -4.75
C PRO A 650 -5.26 22.92 -3.25
N GLY A 651 -4.77 21.73 -2.89
CA GLY A 651 -4.44 21.43 -1.50
C GLY A 651 -3.66 22.62 -0.92
N PRO A 652 -3.80 22.89 0.39
CA PRO A 652 -3.24 24.10 1.00
C PRO A 652 -1.82 24.30 0.51
N THR A 653 -1.59 25.40 -0.20
CA THR A 653 -0.24 25.88 -0.49
C THR A 653 0.49 25.89 0.84
N PRO A 654 1.69 25.29 0.97
CA PRO A 654 2.40 25.26 2.24
C PRO A 654 2.64 26.69 2.73
N THR A 655 1.77 27.20 3.61
CA THR A 655 2.02 28.44 4.34
C THR A 655 2.60 28.04 5.69
N GLY A 656 3.84 27.57 5.66
CA GLY A 656 4.66 27.24 6.82
C GLY A 656 6.14 27.37 6.42
N PRO A 657 7.05 27.71 7.36
CA PRO A 657 8.33 28.35 7.06
C PRO A 657 9.41 27.49 6.33
N ASP A 658 9.15 26.24 5.96
CA ASP A 658 10.12 25.38 5.26
C ASP A 658 9.90 25.28 3.75
N ALA A 659 9.54 26.40 3.11
CA ALA A 659 9.56 26.52 1.64
C ALA A 659 10.98 26.71 1.07
N THR A 660 12.02 26.63 1.91
CA THR A 660 13.41 26.52 1.46
C THR A 660 13.81 25.06 1.41
N ASP A 661 13.77 24.50 0.21
CA ASP A 661 14.54 23.32 -0.18
C ASP A 661 16.03 23.54 0.18
N PRO A 662 16.62 22.79 1.13
CA PRO A 662 18.06 22.74 1.31
C PRO A 662 18.60 21.51 0.58
N GLY A 663 18.27 21.35 -0.71
CA GLY A 663 18.54 20.13 -1.47
C GLY A 663 19.43 20.31 -2.70
N SER A 664 20.04 21.47 -2.94
CA SER A 664 20.85 21.69 -4.15
C SER A 664 22.37 21.60 -3.97
N ASP A 665 22.90 21.15 -2.83
CA ASP A 665 24.35 21.04 -2.64
C ASP A 665 24.73 19.91 -1.67
N VAL A 666 24.43 18.67 -2.06
CA VAL A 666 25.15 17.50 -1.54
C VAL A 666 25.62 16.69 -2.72
N THR A 667 26.91 16.77 -3.01
CA THR A 667 27.60 15.79 -3.86
C THR A 667 27.38 14.41 -3.26
N ALA A 668 26.52 13.61 -3.91
CA ALA A 668 26.32 12.21 -3.56
C ALA A 668 27.69 11.50 -3.51
N PRO A 669 28.09 10.89 -2.39
CA PRO A 669 29.23 10.00 -2.40
C PRO A 669 28.85 8.73 -3.17
N GLY A 670 29.57 8.48 -4.27
CA GLY A 670 29.65 7.23 -5.04
C GLY A 670 28.43 6.30 -5.00
N ALA A 671 27.61 6.35 -6.06
CA ALA A 671 26.71 5.26 -6.39
C ALA A 671 27.50 3.96 -6.53
N ASP A 672 27.38 3.06 -5.56
CA ASP A 672 27.88 1.69 -5.67
C ASP A 672 26.87 0.89 -6.50
N THR A 673 27.25 0.61 -7.75
CA THR A 673 26.49 -0.19 -8.70
C THR A 673 26.56 -1.65 -8.28
N THR A 674 25.71 -2.05 -7.35
CA THR A 674 25.38 -3.47 -7.13
C THR A 674 23.89 -3.69 -7.31
N SER A 675 23.45 -3.68 -8.58
CA SER A 675 22.18 -4.32 -8.97
C SER A 675 22.22 -5.79 -8.55
N PRO A 676 21.08 -6.38 -8.13
CA PRO A 676 20.89 -7.81 -8.27
C PRO A 676 20.77 -8.09 -9.78
N GLY A 677 21.89 -8.38 -10.41
CA GLY A 677 21.94 -8.81 -11.80
C GLY A 677 21.27 -10.16 -11.97
N SER A 678 20.36 -10.21 -12.92
CA SER A 678 19.98 -11.39 -13.69
C SER A 678 21.23 -12.22 -14.06
N ASP A 679 21.32 -13.45 -13.55
CA ASP A 679 22.33 -14.41 -14.00
C ASP A 679 21.99 -14.88 -15.43
N THR A 680 22.60 -14.25 -16.43
CA THR A 680 22.74 -14.81 -17.78
C THR A 680 24.19 -15.21 -18.01
N SER A 681 24.50 -16.50 -18.04
CA SER A 681 25.77 -17.00 -18.59
C SER A 681 25.51 -17.98 -19.73
N GLY A 682 26.02 -17.63 -20.91
CA GLY A 682 25.92 -18.39 -22.16
C GLY A 682 26.77 -19.67 -22.20
N ALA A 683 26.47 -20.46 -23.23
CA ALA A 683 27.00 -21.77 -23.54
C ALA A 683 28.53 -21.83 -23.79
N GLY A 684 29.15 -22.95 -23.36
CA GLY A 684 30.49 -23.37 -23.76
C GLY A 684 30.95 -24.65 -23.03
N ASP A 685 31.21 -25.71 -23.80
CA ASP A 685 31.59 -27.08 -23.40
C ASP A 685 32.72 -27.22 -22.35
N ALA A 686 32.58 -28.18 -21.42
CA ALA A 686 33.50 -29.33 -21.24
C ALA A 686 33.30 -30.08 -19.89
N ASN A 687 33.29 -31.42 -20.01
CA ASN A 687 33.34 -32.48 -18.99
C ASN A 687 34.00 -32.15 -17.63
N GLY A 688 33.42 -32.67 -16.54
CA GLY A 688 34.17 -32.99 -15.32
C GLY A 688 33.36 -33.16 -14.04
N THR A 689 32.80 -34.35 -13.82
CA THR A 689 32.49 -35.03 -12.54
C THR A 689 32.66 -34.25 -11.22
N GLY A 690 31.61 -34.19 -10.39
CA GLY A 690 31.73 -33.82 -8.97
C GLY A 690 30.40 -33.77 -8.23
N ASP A 691 30.20 -34.77 -7.37
CA ASP A 691 29.06 -35.11 -6.52
C ASP A 691 28.64 -34.01 -5.49
N GLY A 692 27.37 -34.05 -5.04
CA GLY A 692 27.02 -33.65 -3.67
C GLY A 692 26.06 -32.48 -3.39
N SER A 693 24.78 -32.83 -3.20
CA SER A 693 23.80 -32.27 -2.24
C SER A 693 23.35 -30.80 -2.33
N GLY A 694 22.08 -30.62 -2.71
CA GLY A 694 21.34 -29.37 -2.63
C GLY A 694 20.82 -29.02 -1.23
N VAL A 695 20.67 -27.72 -1.00
CA VAL A 695 19.93 -27.12 0.12
C VAL A 695 19.10 -25.97 -0.46
N GLN A 696 17.78 -26.06 -0.28
CA GLN A 696 16.79 -25.03 -0.60
C GLN A 696 16.91 -23.87 0.40
N SER A 697 16.96 -22.64 -0.09
CA SER A 697 16.87 -21.41 0.72
C SER A 697 15.43 -20.94 0.78
N SER A 698 14.81 -21.04 1.96
CA SER A 698 13.51 -20.44 2.30
C SER A 698 13.72 -19.00 2.78
N GLY A 699 13.12 -18.03 2.08
CA GLY A 699 13.05 -16.64 2.51
C GLY A 699 12.17 -16.49 3.75
N GLY A 700 12.68 -15.76 4.76
CA GLY A 700 12.02 -15.56 6.03
C GLY A 700 11.09 -14.33 5.99
N GLY A 701 9.78 -14.58 5.94
CA GLY A 701 8.76 -13.63 6.38
C GLY A 701 8.77 -13.54 7.91
N CYS A 702 8.87 -12.32 8.44
CA CYS A 702 8.88 -12.08 9.88
C CYS A 702 7.44 -12.12 10.42
N SER A 703 6.98 -13.32 10.81
CA SER A 703 5.79 -13.50 11.64
C SER A 703 6.20 -13.51 13.12
N LEU A 704 5.80 -12.49 13.87
CA LEU A 704 6.01 -12.45 15.33
C LEU A 704 4.80 -13.06 16.04
N ALA A 705 4.85 -14.39 16.22
CA ALA A 705 3.97 -15.12 17.13
C ALA A 705 4.43 -14.99 18.60
N GLY A 706 3.45 -14.84 19.51
CA GLY A 706 3.66 -14.50 20.91
C GLY A 706 4.46 -15.51 21.75
N ALA A 707 5.24 -14.98 22.68
CA ALA A 707 5.92 -15.74 23.73
C ALA A 707 5.26 -15.45 25.09
N ALA A 708 4.64 -16.48 25.66
CA ALA A 708 4.17 -16.51 27.04
C ALA A 708 5.35 -16.70 28.01
N HIS A 709 5.46 -15.82 29.03
CA HIS A 709 6.40 -16.00 30.14
C HIS A 709 5.68 -16.49 31.41
N ARG A 710 6.30 -17.46 32.09
CA ARG A 710 5.87 -18.08 33.36
C ARG A 710 6.28 -17.27 34.60
N GLY A 711 5.37 -17.27 35.60
CA GLY A 711 5.63 -17.34 37.06
C GLY A 711 5.24 -16.10 37.88
N PRO A 712 4.99 -16.17 39.22
CA PRO A 712 4.68 -17.30 40.12
C PRO A 712 3.45 -17.06 41.09
N ASP A 713 3.03 -18.15 41.78
CA ASP A 713 2.35 -18.29 43.10
C ASP A 713 1.12 -17.44 43.56
N THR A 714 -0.06 -18.12 43.59
CA THR A 714 -1.18 -18.25 44.60
C THR A 714 -1.44 -17.19 45.71
N PRO A 715 -2.70 -16.99 46.25
CA PRO A 715 -3.67 -18.07 46.61
C PRO A 715 -5.23 -17.82 46.56
N LEU A 716 -5.95 -18.95 46.42
CA LEU A 716 -7.21 -19.46 47.04
C LEU A 716 -8.63 -18.81 46.88
N TRP A 717 -9.52 -19.54 46.14
CA TRP A 717 -10.96 -19.94 46.35
C TRP A 717 -12.14 -18.91 46.34
N PRO A 718 -13.43 -19.33 46.06
CA PRO A 718 -13.94 -20.38 45.15
C PRO A 718 -15.32 -20.14 44.44
N MET A 719 -15.71 -21.11 43.58
CA MET A 719 -17.07 -21.47 43.08
C MET A 719 -17.79 -20.47 42.12
N LEU A 720 -18.56 -20.84 41.08
CA LEU A 720 -19.39 -22.03 40.79
C LEU A 720 -19.76 -22.07 39.28
N ALA A 721 -20.18 -23.27 38.82
CA ALA A 721 -21.03 -23.60 37.64
C ALA A 721 -20.37 -23.80 36.25
N LEU A 722 -20.86 -24.65 35.34
CA LEU A 722 -21.49 -25.98 35.29
C LEU A 722 -21.58 -26.34 33.77
N LEU A 723 -21.55 -27.63 33.41
CA LEU A 723 -21.89 -28.24 32.10
C LEU A 723 -20.83 -28.10 30.97
N GLY A 724 -20.49 -29.12 30.17
CA GLY A 724 -20.99 -30.48 30.09
C GLY A 724 -20.21 -31.34 29.07
N VAL A 725 -20.20 -32.66 29.35
CA VAL A 725 -20.10 -33.82 28.44
C VAL A 725 -18.91 -33.91 27.47
N LEU A 726 -17.98 -34.81 27.80
CA LEU A 726 -16.87 -35.26 26.97
C LEU A 726 -17.09 -36.73 26.58
N SER A 727 -17.20 -36.99 25.27
CA SER A 727 -17.29 -38.32 24.68
C SER A 727 -15.88 -38.81 24.29
N ILE A 728 -15.46 -39.89 24.94
CA ILE A 728 -14.23 -40.65 24.69
C ILE A 728 -14.31 -41.40 23.36
N TRP A 729 -13.26 -41.38 22.53
CA TRP A 729 -12.85 -42.58 21.79
C TRP A 729 -11.32 -42.65 21.57
N ARG A 730 -10.78 -43.83 21.92
CA ARG A 730 -9.37 -44.23 21.92
C ARG A 730 -8.82 -44.42 20.50
N ARG A 731 -7.59 -43.93 20.22
CA ARG A 731 -6.72 -44.48 19.17
C ARG A 731 -5.61 -45.35 19.78
N ARG A 732 -5.53 -46.59 19.32
CA ARG A 732 -4.48 -47.58 19.61
C ARG A 732 -3.23 -47.27 18.79
N ARG A 733 -2.06 -47.35 19.44
CA ARG A 733 -0.73 -47.47 18.84
C ARG A 733 -0.56 -48.82 18.13
N ARG A 734 0.15 -48.83 17.00
CA ARG A 734 1.14 -49.85 16.59
C ARG A 734 1.95 -49.37 15.38
N SER A 735 3.24 -49.15 15.59
CA SER A 735 4.32 -49.31 14.60
C SER A 735 4.74 -50.81 14.58
N PRO A 736 5.74 -51.29 13.79
CA PRO A 736 6.64 -50.59 12.87
C PRO A 736 6.85 -51.28 11.49
N ARG A 737 7.37 -50.52 10.52
CA ARG A 737 8.64 -50.80 9.82
C ARG A 737 9.12 -49.55 9.11
#